data_AF-A0A9E2YZ54-F1
#
_entry.id   AF-A0A9E2YZ54-F1
#
_cell.length_a   1.000
_cell.length_b   1.000
_cell.length_c   1.000
_cell.angle_alpha   90.00
_cell.angle_beta   90.00
_cell.angle_gamma   90.00
#
_symmetry.space_group_name_H-M   'P 1'
#
loop_
_entity.id
_entity.type
_entity.pdbx_description
1 polymer ?
#
loop_
_entity_poly.entity_id
_entity_poly.type
_entity_poly.pdbx_seq_one_letter_code
_entity_poly.pdbx_strand_id
1 'polypeptide(L)'
;MLADVGRLRPRPAWVAIVAAIVLAAIYWGNLLRFSPSMIDRVYDDTSEASVVGRMARAAADGLFKNTDLGSNADAEHPNSTADPDNYDKQVRYFENPELIHRLGLTWAPYPSHFAMQGYVFAAIDLIDPLPRRVRLSFYHLLASLFTASMFVWMAAILRSKFGWAAFFGFLLPVAIEPMFSGLAPNLCWFAGSWLLPLPFGMLLADEDDPRRARFLLGLLFLAFLFRFLSGYEFTSTIILATAVGCILTVKERPDPFRHVLRNAVRVVSLGVAAFAVAAIMQAAKQGGFAVFMQKAANRMVGDSSSLQDQLILGKFQPIGAVIWAYLGGNYITLIKSFGFLLTLLALYAVLILLDERFNWFYGAQRGRLQVLALAVLASFAAPLSWFILGKGHSFDHMPYDMAMWYVPTIPLGVGMLAVAAVSFKDHLALKRGDALRSFAVASLPALIVGAAIAIRVFDKHIETAGTWVIKEHADAAPIFESASLGIELRMSNQWFTLLYPCSIQSPEKTFIINAEQDGKIVDYDFDLVRNQVISSKGVCIDAQAKSDRTVSRITFAMASRRGTVWKREEIISLPDTFSPEPVSNRDWDRGINRGSGDEVLLAESDFGRLLIKKGDEIEISPSDRRSIASIEPAGASRVLRLDGPIHLADGVAPVFGIVRK
;
A
#
# COMPACT_ATOMS: atom_id res chain seq x y z
N MET A 1 57.11 -23.00 -1.50
CA MET A 1 55.90 -23.51 -0.80
C MET A 1 55.41 -22.37 0.07
N LEU A 2 54.23 -21.82 -0.23
CA LEU A 2 53.72 -20.45 0.07
C LEU A 2 53.92 -19.46 -1.10
N ALA A 3 52.81 -18.80 -1.45
CA ALA A 3 52.59 -17.82 -2.51
C ALA A 3 52.16 -18.35 -3.89
N ASP A 4 51.10 -19.17 -3.95
CA ASP A 4 50.16 -19.11 -5.08
C ASP A 4 48.75 -19.53 -4.64
N VAL A 5 48.19 -18.81 -3.66
CA VAL A 5 46.74 -18.82 -3.43
C VAL A 5 46.14 -17.89 -4.47
N GLY A 6 46.01 -18.41 -5.69
CA GLY A 6 45.25 -17.77 -6.76
C GLY A 6 43.88 -17.42 -6.20
N ARG A 7 43.62 -16.11 -6.06
CA ARG A 7 42.30 -15.59 -5.66
C ARG A 7 41.29 -16.14 -6.66
N LEU A 8 40.57 -17.19 -6.27
CA LEU A 8 39.41 -17.72 -6.97
C LEU A 8 38.40 -16.59 -7.10
N ARG A 9 38.49 -15.81 -8.18
CA ARG A 9 37.43 -14.86 -8.53
C ARG A 9 36.22 -15.72 -8.87
N PRO A 10 35.14 -15.67 -8.08
CA PRO A 10 33.98 -16.51 -8.33
C PRO A 10 33.47 -16.23 -9.75
N ARG A 11 33.18 -17.31 -10.50
CA ARG A 11 32.61 -17.15 -11.85
C ARG A 11 31.30 -16.37 -11.72
N PRO A 12 30.98 -15.43 -12.64
CA PRO A 12 29.78 -14.59 -12.53
C PRO A 12 28.47 -15.38 -12.36
N ALA A 13 28.40 -16.60 -12.92
CA ALA A 13 27.26 -17.49 -12.76
C ALA A 13 27.05 -17.96 -11.30
N TRP A 14 28.13 -18.25 -10.56
CA TRP A 14 28.03 -18.66 -9.15
C TRP A 14 27.50 -17.54 -8.28
N VAL A 15 27.92 -16.29 -8.53
CA VAL A 15 27.41 -15.13 -7.78
C VAL A 15 25.91 -14.95 -8.02
N ALA A 16 25.43 -15.14 -9.26
CA ALA A 16 24.00 -15.07 -9.56
C ALA A 16 23.21 -16.18 -8.83
N ILE A 17 23.68 -17.43 -8.87
CA ILE A 17 23.02 -18.54 -8.16
C ILE A 17 22.94 -18.27 -6.66
N VAL A 18 24.06 -17.86 -6.04
CA VAL A 18 24.10 -17.55 -4.61
C VAL A 18 23.18 -16.36 -4.29
N ALA A 19 23.19 -15.31 -5.12
CA ALA A 19 22.30 -14.17 -4.93
C ALA A 19 20.82 -14.56 -4.99
N ALA A 20 20.43 -15.45 -5.92
CA ALA A 20 19.06 -15.92 -6.04
C ALA A 20 18.62 -16.74 -4.82
N ILE A 21 19.51 -17.63 -4.32
CA ILE A 21 19.25 -18.42 -3.11
C ILE A 21 19.12 -17.52 -1.88
N VAL A 22 20.05 -16.58 -1.69
CA VAL A 22 20.02 -15.64 -0.56
C VAL A 22 18.76 -14.79 -0.60
N LEU A 23 18.40 -14.25 -1.77
CA LEU A 23 17.23 -13.42 -1.93
C LEU A 23 15.93 -14.22 -1.72
N ALA A 24 15.86 -15.45 -2.22
CA ALA A 24 14.74 -16.35 -1.97
C ALA A 24 14.61 -16.70 -0.48
N ALA A 25 15.72 -16.91 0.23
CA ALA A 25 15.73 -17.16 1.66
C ALA A 25 15.25 -15.95 2.46
N ILE A 26 15.62 -14.72 2.05
CA ILE A 26 15.10 -13.49 2.65
C ILE A 26 13.57 -13.42 2.47
N TYR A 27 13.07 -13.68 1.27
CA TYR A 27 11.64 -13.60 0.97
C TYR A 27 10.82 -14.66 1.69
N TRP A 28 11.18 -15.94 1.50
CA TRP A 28 10.44 -17.05 2.06
C TRP A 28 10.59 -17.16 3.59
N GLY A 29 11.79 -16.90 4.10
CA GLY A 29 12.08 -17.04 5.53
C GLY A 29 11.85 -15.77 6.36
N ASN A 30 11.46 -14.65 5.72
CA ASN A 30 11.42 -13.31 6.30
C ASN A 30 12.57 -13.03 7.29
N LEU A 31 13.81 -13.26 6.83
CA LEU A 31 15.00 -13.25 7.70
C LEU A 31 15.24 -11.91 8.41
N LEU A 32 14.70 -10.83 7.84
CA LEU A 32 14.84 -9.47 8.36
C LEU A 32 13.70 -9.06 9.31
N ARG A 33 12.74 -9.97 9.58
CA ARG A 33 11.68 -9.85 10.60
C ARG A 33 10.88 -8.56 10.52
N PHE A 34 10.52 -8.14 9.31
CA PHE A 34 9.98 -6.81 9.10
C PHE A 34 8.55 -6.59 9.64
N SER A 35 7.76 -7.63 9.90
CA SER A 35 6.53 -7.57 10.72
C SER A 35 5.95 -8.97 10.95
N PRO A 36 5.60 -9.40 12.18
CA PRO A 36 4.89 -10.66 12.44
C PRO A 36 3.51 -10.73 11.77
N SER A 37 2.76 -9.62 11.70
CA SER A 37 1.38 -9.63 11.17
C SER A 37 1.30 -9.79 9.65
N MET A 38 2.39 -9.51 8.91
CA MET A 38 2.52 -9.82 7.48
C MET A 38 3.22 -11.18 7.23
N ILE A 39 3.67 -11.87 8.29
CA ILE A 39 4.30 -13.21 8.24
C ILE A 39 3.27 -14.30 8.54
N ASP A 40 2.43 -14.08 9.55
CA ASP A 40 1.47 -15.09 10.03
C ASP A 40 0.18 -15.11 9.20
N ARG A 41 0.04 -14.16 8.27
CA ARG A 41 -0.99 -14.09 7.22
C ARG A 41 -0.30 -13.83 5.90
N VAL A 42 -0.67 -14.58 4.87
CA VAL A 42 -0.18 -14.35 3.52
C VAL A 42 -0.57 -12.94 3.14
N TYR A 43 0.34 -12.24 2.45
CA TYR A 43 0.17 -10.88 1.93
C TYR A 43 -1.23 -10.59 1.36
N ASP A 44 -1.88 -11.61 0.80
CA ASP A 44 -3.31 -11.63 0.46
C ASP A 44 -3.88 -13.06 0.63
N ASP A 45 -4.29 -13.40 1.86
CA ASP A 45 -4.94 -14.68 2.19
C ASP A 45 -6.23 -14.91 1.38
N THR A 46 -6.97 -13.84 1.09
CA THR A 46 -8.24 -13.90 0.38
C THR A 46 -8.07 -14.39 -1.06
N SER A 47 -7.13 -13.81 -1.81
CA SER A 47 -6.88 -14.22 -3.18
C SER A 47 -6.08 -15.53 -3.24
N GLU A 48 -5.15 -15.77 -2.29
CA GLU A 48 -4.41 -17.03 -2.25
C GLU A 48 -5.30 -18.23 -1.94
N ALA A 49 -6.33 -18.08 -1.09
CA ALA A 49 -7.32 -19.12 -0.84
C ALA A 49 -7.95 -19.62 -2.16
N SER A 50 -8.11 -18.76 -3.16
CA SER A 50 -8.68 -19.14 -4.46
C SER A 50 -7.73 -20.02 -5.31
N VAL A 51 -6.42 -19.91 -5.10
CA VAL A 51 -5.41 -20.78 -5.72
C VAL A 51 -5.33 -22.10 -4.97
N VAL A 52 -5.24 -22.06 -3.64
CA VAL A 52 -5.17 -23.25 -2.80
C VAL A 52 -6.43 -24.10 -2.94
N GLY A 53 -7.61 -23.46 -2.96
CA GLY A 53 -8.90 -24.14 -3.16
C GLY A 53 -8.98 -24.86 -4.50
N ARG A 54 -8.46 -24.24 -5.57
CA ARG A 54 -8.33 -24.90 -6.87
C ARG A 54 -7.37 -26.08 -6.82
N MET A 55 -6.23 -25.96 -6.16
CA MET A 55 -5.28 -27.07 -6.04
C MET A 55 -5.88 -28.25 -5.28
N ALA A 56 -6.60 -27.98 -4.19
CA ALA A 56 -7.38 -28.98 -3.47
C ALA A 56 -8.41 -29.66 -4.39
N ARG A 57 -9.12 -28.87 -5.20
CA ARG A 57 -10.10 -29.40 -6.15
C ARG A 57 -9.45 -30.22 -7.25
N ALA A 58 -8.33 -29.78 -7.82
CA ALA A 58 -7.59 -30.53 -8.83
C ALA A 58 -7.07 -31.87 -8.28
N ALA A 59 -6.69 -31.92 -7.00
CA ALA A 59 -6.29 -33.15 -6.32
C ALA A 59 -7.46 -34.13 -6.11
N ALA A 60 -8.67 -33.62 -5.84
CA ALA A 60 -9.86 -34.46 -5.65
C ALA A 60 -10.50 -34.91 -6.99
N ASP A 61 -10.62 -33.98 -7.94
CA ASP A 61 -11.47 -34.13 -9.12
C ASP A 61 -10.68 -34.28 -10.45
N GLY A 62 -9.39 -33.97 -10.44
CA GLY A 62 -8.50 -33.93 -11.61
C GLY A 62 -8.27 -32.51 -12.15
N LEU A 63 -7.15 -32.32 -12.85
CA LEU A 63 -6.61 -31.00 -13.27
C LEU A 63 -7.56 -30.15 -14.14
N PHE A 64 -8.41 -30.80 -14.94
CA PHE A 64 -9.25 -30.13 -15.94
C PHE A 64 -10.72 -30.00 -15.54
N LYS A 65 -11.09 -30.46 -14.33
CA LYS A 65 -12.41 -30.17 -13.75
C LYS A 65 -12.37 -28.85 -12.99
N ASN A 66 -13.42 -28.04 -13.10
CA ASN A 66 -13.55 -26.75 -12.41
C ASN A 66 -12.33 -25.82 -12.67
N THR A 67 -12.22 -25.38 -13.92
CA THR A 67 -11.01 -24.76 -14.47
C THR A 67 -10.76 -23.30 -14.05
N ASP A 68 -11.56 -22.71 -13.18
CA ASP A 68 -11.38 -21.37 -12.61
C ASP A 68 -10.51 -21.40 -11.35
N LEU A 69 -10.02 -20.25 -10.88
CA LEU A 69 -9.69 -20.15 -9.46
C LEU A 69 -10.97 -20.26 -8.64
N GLY A 70 -10.88 -20.48 -7.33
CA GLY A 70 -12.07 -20.50 -6.49
C GLY A 70 -11.86 -21.21 -5.17
N SER A 71 -12.93 -21.23 -4.38
CA SER A 71 -12.95 -21.84 -3.05
C SER A 71 -13.90 -23.03 -3.01
N ASN A 72 -13.55 -24.04 -2.22
CA ASN A 72 -14.46 -25.13 -1.87
C ASN A 72 -15.36 -24.64 -0.72
N ALA A 73 -16.66 -24.52 -0.99
CA ALA A 73 -17.63 -23.92 -0.09
C ALA A 73 -18.68 -24.94 0.36
N ASP A 74 -19.14 -24.78 1.60
CA ASP A 74 -20.29 -25.53 2.11
C ASP A 74 -21.56 -25.09 1.37
N ALA A 75 -22.42 -26.04 1.00
CA ALA A 75 -23.68 -25.77 0.31
C ALA A 75 -24.62 -24.90 1.15
N GLU A 76 -24.52 -24.96 2.48
CA GLU A 76 -25.32 -24.13 3.40
C GLU A 76 -24.81 -22.69 3.52
N HIS A 77 -23.54 -22.44 3.18
CA HIS A 77 -22.89 -21.12 3.28
C HIS A 77 -22.08 -20.79 2.01
N PRO A 78 -22.76 -20.55 0.86
CA PRO A 78 -22.11 -20.44 -0.46
C PRO A 78 -21.27 -19.16 -0.65
N ASN A 79 -21.44 -18.12 0.17
CA ASN A 79 -20.69 -16.85 0.07
C ASN A 79 -19.47 -16.81 1.02
N SER A 80 -18.59 -17.79 0.91
CA SER A 80 -17.43 -17.99 1.80
C SER A 80 -16.20 -17.12 1.49
N THR A 81 -16.20 -16.29 0.45
CA THR A 81 -15.04 -15.43 0.15
C THR A 81 -14.82 -14.32 1.18
N ALA A 82 -15.87 -13.93 1.91
CA ALA A 82 -15.77 -13.00 3.04
C ALA A 82 -15.45 -13.73 4.36
N ASP A 83 -15.27 -15.06 4.34
CA ASP A 83 -14.95 -15.85 5.52
C ASP A 83 -13.46 -15.68 5.90
N PRO A 84 -13.14 -15.16 7.10
CA PRO A 84 -11.77 -14.92 7.53
C PRO A 84 -10.96 -16.21 7.63
N ASP A 85 -11.65 -17.31 7.88
CA ASP A 85 -11.05 -18.65 7.97
C ASP A 85 -11.05 -19.35 6.61
N ASN A 86 -11.45 -18.67 5.51
CA ASN A 86 -11.53 -19.30 4.19
C ASN A 86 -10.18 -19.88 3.77
N TYR A 87 -9.09 -19.13 4.00
CA TYR A 87 -7.75 -19.60 3.68
C TYR A 87 -7.43 -20.90 4.41
N ASP A 88 -7.57 -20.93 5.74
CA ASP A 88 -7.31 -22.12 6.56
C ASP A 88 -8.19 -23.31 6.17
N LYS A 89 -9.45 -23.06 5.79
CA LYS A 89 -10.34 -24.09 5.24
C LYS A 89 -9.81 -24.65 3.93
N GLN A 90 -9.39 -23.79 2.99
CA GLN A 90 -8.82 -24.24 1.72
C GLN A 90 -7.52 -25.02 1.93
N VAL A 91 -6.66 -24.59 2.87
CA VAL A 91 -5.45 -25.34 3.27
C VAL A 91 -5.82 -26.72 3.79
N ARG A 92 -6.80 -26.82 4.69
CA ARG A 92 -7.29 -28.10 5.23
C ARG A 92 -7.77 -29.04 4.11
N TYR A 93 -8.49 -28.51 3.12
CA TYR A 93 -8.97 -29.30 1.98
C TYR A 93 -7.83 -29.68 1.02
N PHE A 94 -6.82 -28.83 0.87
CA PHE A 94 -5.63 -29.14 0.09
C PHE A 94 -4.82 -30.28 0.73
N GLU A 95 -4.69 -30.28 2.06
CA GLU A 95 -4.03 -31.34 2.80
C GLU A 95 -4.79 -32.67 2.77
N ASN A 96 -6.14 -32.60 2.73
CA ASN A 96 -7.04 -33.76 2.82
C ASN A 96 -8.14 -33.66 1.71
N PRO A 97 -7.79 -33.89 0.43
CA PRO A 97 -8.72 -33.67 -0.69
C PRO A 97 -10.00 -34.51 -0.64
N GLU A 98 -9.97 -35.67 0.02
CA GLU A 98 -11.13 -36.53 0.23
C GLU A 98 -12.25 -35.87 1.03
N LEU A 99 -11.93 -34.85 1.85
CA LEU A 99 -12.92 -34.07 2.58
C LEU A 99 -13.87 -33.33 1.65
N ILE A 100 -13.43 -32.98 0.43
CA ILE A 100 -14.27 -32.28 -0.56
C ILE A 100 -15.50 -33.13 -0.89
N HIS A 101 -15.32 -34.43 -1.14
CA HIS A 101 -16.43 -35.33 -1.44
C HIS A 101 -17.17 -35.75 -0.17
N ARG A 102 -16.46 -36.03 0.93
CA ARG A 102 -17.07 -36.48 2.19
C ARG A 102 -18.00 -35.45 2.80
N LEU A 103 -17.65 -34.16 2.71
CA LEU A 103 -18.45 -33.05 3.23
C LEU A 103 -19.41 -32.47 2.19
N GLY A 104 -19.45 -33.02 0.97
CA GLY A 104 -20.34 -32.52 -0.08
C GLY A 104 -20.05 -31.08 -0.53
N LEU A 105 -18.77 -30.66 -0.52
CA LEU A 105 -18.40 -29.27 -0.80
C LEU A 105 -18.65 -28.89 -2.26
N THR A 106 -19.30 -27.74 -2.43
CA THR A 106 -19.57 -27.12 -3.72
C THR A 106 -18.38 -26.27 -4.18
N TRP A 107 -18.28 -26.06 -5.49
CA TRP A 107 -17.25 -25.21 -6.07
C TRP A 107 -17.78 -23.79 -6.24
N ALA A 108 -17.14 -22.82 -5.58
CA ALA A 108 -17.41 -21.41 -5.75
C ALA A 108 -16.34 -20.80 -6.68
N PRO A 109 -16.59 -20.70 -8.00
CA PRO A 109 -15.60 -20.23 -8.96
C PRO A 109 -15.33 -18.73 -8.80
N TYR A 110 -14.09 -18.33 -9.02
CA TYR A 110 -13.62 -16.97 -9.17
C TYR A 110 -13.22 -16.72 -10.65
N PRO A 111 -14.20 -16.37 -11.52
CA PRO A 111 -13.97 -16.25 -12.97
C PRO A 111 -13.41 -14.87 -13.34
N SER A 112 -12.34 -14.42 -12.68
CA SER A 112 -11.69 -13.15 -12.98
C SER A 112 -10.81 -13.23 -14.23
N HIS A 113 -10.05 -14.32 -14.37
CA HIS A 113 -9.07 -14.56 -15.42
C HIS A 113 -8.93 -16.06 -15.72
N PHE A 114 -8.02 -16.45 -16.62
CA PHE A 114 -7.89 -17.84 -17.08
C PHE A 114 -7.32 -18.80 -16.01
N ALA A 115 -6.62 -18.26 -15.00
CA ALA A 115 -6.11 -18.97 -13.83
C ALA A 115 -4.87 -19.83 -14.09
N MET A 116 -3.98 -19.37 -14.97
CA MET A 116 -2.77 -20.11 -15.35
C MET A 116 -1.86 -20.43 -14.14
N GLN A 117 -1.74 -19.54 -13.18
CA GLN A 117 -1.01 -19.80 -11.92
C GLN A 117 -1.58 -21.01 -11.17
N GLY A 118 -2.91 -21.13 -11.12
CA GLY A 118 -3.58 -22.27 -10.50
C GLY A 118 -3.33 -23.58 -11.25
N TYR A 119 -3.22 -23.55 -12.58
CA TYR A 119 -2.81 -24.72 -13.36
C TYR A 119 -1.37 -25.13 -13.10
N VAL A 120 -0.45 -24.16 -13.03
CA VAL A 120 0.97 -24.42 -12.79
C VAL A 120 1.17 -25.12 -11.44
N PHE A 121 0.62 -24.58 -10.36
CA PHE A 121 0.81 -25.18 -9.04
C PHE A 121 0.02 -26.48 -8.85
N ALA A 122 -1.16 -26.62 -9.47
CA ALA A 122 -1.87 -27.90 -9.47
C ALA A 122 -1.10 -28.99 -10.26
N ALA A 123 -0.49 -28.64 -11.39
CA ALA A 123 0.33 -29.57 -12.16
C ALA A 123 1.59 -29.99 -11.41
N ILE A 124 2.23 -29.06 -10.68
CA ILE A 124 3.35 -29.37 -9.79
C ILE A 124 2.88 -30.33 -8.67
N ASP A 125 1.71 -30.08 -8.05
CA ASP A 125 1.17 -30.95 -6.99
C ASP A 125 0.91 -32.39 -7.40
N LEU A 126 0.53 -32.60 -8.66
CA LEU A 126 0.29 -33.96 -9.18
C LEU A 126 1.56 -34.82 -9.22
N ILE A 127 2.73 -34.21 -9.36
CA ILE A 127 4.02 -34.92 -9.48
C ILE A 127 4.91 -34.75 -8.24
N ASP A 128 4.51 -33.91 -7.29
CA ASP A 128 5.28 -33.68 -6.06
C ASP A 128 5.24 -34.93 -5.16
N PRO A 129 6.40 -35.53 -4.80
CA PRO A 129 6.46 -36.69 -3.91
C PRO A 129 6.39 -36.32 -2.41
N LEU A 130 6.46 -35.04 -2.04
CA LEU A 130 6.48 -34.60 -0.65
C LEU A 130 5.16 -34.91 0.08
N PRO A 131 5.16 -35.03 1.42
CA PRO A 131 3.92 -35.10 2.19
C PRO A 131 3.05 -33.86 1.98
N ARG A 132 1.73 -34.01 1.75
CA ARG A 132 0.83 -32.88 1.43
C ARG A 132 0.92 -31.69 2.41
N ARG A 133 1.09 -31.97 3.71
CA ARG A 133 1.23 -30.95 4.77
C ARG A 133 2.42 -30.01 4.61
N VAL A 134 3.46 -30.39 3.88
CA VAL A 134 4.64 -29.53 3.66
C VAL A 134 4.69 -28.94 2.24
N ARG A 135 3.84 -29.42 1.33
CA ARG A 135 3.84 -29.02 -0.09
C ARG A 135 3.54 -27.53 -0.28
N LEU A 136 2.57 -26.99 0.47
CA LEU A 136 2.20 -25.59 0.32
C LEU A 136 3.38 -24.65 0.62
N SER A 137 4.09 -24.91 1.73
CA SER A 137 5.30 -24.17 2.09
C SER A 137 6.42 -24.34 1.04
N PHE A 138 6.54 -25.52 0.44
CA PHE A 138 7.45 -25.78 -0.68
C PHE A 138 7.06 -24.98 -1.94
N TYR A 139 5.78 -24.82 -2.25
CA TYR A 139 5.32 -23.99 -3.36
C TYR A 139 5.55 -22.51 -3.13
N HIS A 140 5.36 -22.02 -1.90
CA HIS A 140 5.75 -20.67 -1.50
C HIS A 140 7.25 -20.43 -1.67
N LEU A 141 8.09 -21.43 -1.34
CA LEU A 141 9.53 -21.37 -1.60
C LEU A 141 9.84 -21.31 -3.10
N LEU A 142 9.15 -22.11 -3.92
CA LEU A 142 9.34 -22.11 -5.37
C LEU A 142 8.92 -20.78 -6.01
N ALA A 143 7.80 -20.19 -5.56
CA ALA A 143 7.34 -18.88 -5.98
C ALA A 143 8.35 -17.77 -5.59
N SER A 144 8.90 -17.84 -4.37
CA SER A 144 9.94 -16.93 -3.89
C SER A 144 11.23 -17.07 -4.71
N LEU A 145 11.67 -18.30 -4.99
CA LEU A 145 12.84 -18.59 -5.80
C LEU A 145 12.68 -18.11 -7.23
N PHE A 146 11.49 -18.29 -7.83
CA PHE A 146 11.21 -17.80 -9.17
C PHE A 146 11.31 -16.26 -9.23
N THR A 147 10.67 -15.57 -8.28
CA THR A 147 10.72 -14.10 -8.16
C THR A 147 12.16 -13.60 -7.97
N ALA A 148 12.91 -14.20 -7.03
CA ALA A 148 14.31 -13.88 -6.79
C ALA A 148 15.19 -14.11 -8.04
N SER A 149 14.96 -15.22 -8.75
CA SER A 149 15.70 -15.54 -9.97
C SER A 149 15.46 -14.53 -11.09
N MET A 150 14.23 -13.99 -11.21
CA MET A 150 13.93 -12.94 -12.20
C MET A 150 14.67 -11.64 -11.89
N PHE A 151 14.66 -11.17 -10.64
CA PHE A 151 15.44 -9.99 -10.25
C PHE A 151 16.95 -10.19 -10.48
N VAL A 152 17.49 -11.35 -10.11
CA VAL A 152 18.90 -11.66 -10.32
C VAL A 152 19.25 -11.76 -11.81
N TRP A 153 18.36 -12.29 -12.65
CA TRP A 153 18.58 -12.33 -14.10
C TRP A 153 18.64 -10.92 -14.69
N MET A 154 17.72 -10.03 -14.30
CA MET A 154 17.76 -8.61 -14.67
C MET A 154 19.06 -7.94 -14.20
N ALA A 155 19.43 -8.14 -12.93
CA ALA A 155 20.66 -7.62 -12.35
C ALA A 155 21.91 -8.14 -13.10
N ALA A 156 21.92 -9.42 -13.51
CA ALA A 156 23.01 -10.01 -14.27
C ALA A 156 23.13 -9.40 -15.68
N ILE A 157 22.02 -9.05 -16.32
CA ILE A 157 22.03 -8.30 -17.59
C ILE A 157 22.58 -6.89 -17.35
N LEU A 158 22.12 -6.17 -16.33
CA LEU A 158 22.66 -4.85 -15.97
C LEU A 158 24.15 -4.90 -15.65
N ARG A 159 24.61 -5.93 -14.94
CA ARG A 159 26.03 -6.18 -14.65
C ARG A 159 26.87 -6.25 -15.93
N SER A 160 26.36 -6.92 -16.96
CA SER A 160 27.08 -7.05 -18.23
C SER A 160 27.23 -5.72 -18.98
N LYS A 161 26.32 -4.77 -18.73
CA LYS A 161 26.28 -3.45 -19.39
C LYS A 161 26.97 -2.34 -18.56
N PHE A 162 26.79 -2.36 -17.26
CA PHE A 162 27.13 -1.26 -16.33
C PHE A 162 28.01 -1.68 -15.16
N GLY A 163 28.40 -2.96 -15.06
CA GLY A 163 29.32 -3.47 -14.05
C GLY A 163 28.66 -3.90 -12.73
N TRP A 164 29.48 -4.32 -11.77
CA TRP A 164 29.01 -4.89 -10.49
C TRP A 164 28.24 -3.90 -9.62
N ALA A 165 28.51 -2.59 -9.75
CA ALA A 165 27.76 -1.56 -9.03
C ALA A 165 26.27 -1.59 -9.39
N ALA A 166 25.95 -1.74 -10.68
CA ALA A 166 24.58 -1.89 -11.13
C ALA A 166 23.93 -3.18 -10.62
N PHE A 167 24.69 -4.29 -10.55
CA PHE A 167 24.19 -5.57 -10.03
C PHE A 167 23.71 -5.44 -8.58
N PHE A 168 24.58 -4.98 -7.69
CA PHE A 168 24.25 -4.88 -6.27
C PHE A 168 23.30 -3.71 -5.98
N GLY A 169 23.47 -2.57 -6.65
CA GLY A 169 22.56 -1.43 -6.52
C GLY A 169 21.13 -1.76 -6.94
N PHE A 170 20.96 -2.57 -7.99
CA PHE A 170 19.64 -3.02 -8.42
C PHE A 170 18.98 -4.00 -7.43
N LEU A 171 19.75 -4.95 -6.88
CA LEU A 171 19.21 -5.96 -5.96
C LEU A 171 18.97 -5.43 -4.54
N LEU A 172 19.72 -4.40 -4.10
CA LEU A 172 19.62 -3.87 -2.75
C LEU A 172 18.19 -3.46 -2.34
N PRO A 173 17.47 -2.59 -3.08
CA PRO A 173 16.14 -2.15 -2.65
C PRO A 173 15.12 -3.30 -2.60
N VAL A 174 15.21 -4.28 -3.50
CA VAL A 174 14.30 -5.44 -3.50
C VAL A 174 14.66 -6.48 -2.45
N ALA A 175 15.89 -6.48 -1.93
CA ALA A 175 16.33 -7.39 -0.87
C ALA A 175 15.92 -6.90 0.52
N ILE A 176 15.87 -5.60 0.74
CA ILE A 176 15.57 -5.00 2.05
C ILE A 176 14.11 -4.56 2.20
N GLU A 177 13.31 -4.60 1.12
CA GLU A 177 11.92 -4.16 1.15
C GLU A 177 11.01 -5.25 1.76
N PRO A 178 10.37 -4.98 2.92
CA PRO A 178 9.49 -5.91 3.62
C PRO A 178 8.43 -6.58 2.74
N MET A 179 7.83 -5.79 1.85
CA MET A 179 6.71 -6.21 1.02
C MET A 179 7.02 -7.44 0.16
N PHE A 180 8.26 -7.62 -0.30
CA PHE A 180 8.62 -8.81 -1.09
C PHE A 180 8.62 -10.11 -0.27
N SER A 181 8.74 -10.03 1.06
CA SER A 181 8.61 -11.22 1.93
C SER A 181 7.17 -11.72 1.99
N GLY A 182 6.18 -10.85 1.76
CA GLY A 182 4.78 -11.27 1.60
C GLY A 182 4.42 -11.59 0.15
N LEU A 183 4.85 -10.75 -0.79
CA LEU A 183 4.44 -10.81 -2.19
C LEU A 183 5.08 -11.97 -2.98
N ALA A 184 6.38 -12.23 -2.76
CA ALA A 184 7.12 -13.25 -3.51
C ALA A 184 6.66 -14.70 -3.23
N PRO A 185 6.31 -15.11 -1.99
CA PRO A 185 5.78 -16.45 -1.75
C PRO A 185 4.33 -16.63 -2.22
N ASN A 186 3.54 -15.55 -2.32
CA ASN A 186 2.11 -15.66 -2.61
C ASN A 186 1.82 -16.29 -3.99
N LEU A 187 1.06 -17.39 -4.01
CA LEU A 187 0.76 -18.18 -5.21
C LEU A 187 -0.27 -17.52 -6.14
N CYS A 188 -1.11 -16.62 -5.62
CA CYS A 188 -2.07 -15.87 -6.42
C CYS A 188 -1.38 -14.77 -7.21
N TRP A 189 -0.57 -13.96 -6.54
CA TRP A 189 0.17 -12.88 -7.18
C TRP A 189 1.26 -13.42 -8.10
N PHE A 190 1.92 -14.51 -7.68
CA PHE A 190 2.96 -15.21 -8.43
C PHE A 190 3.95 -14.21 -9.08
N ALA A 191 4.53 -13.36 -8.23
CA ALA A 191 5.17 -12.10 -8.62
C ALA A 191 6.30 -12.25 -9.66
N GLY A 192 7.02 -13.38 -9.66
CA GLY A 192 8.03 -13.68 -10.69
C GLY A 192 7.46 -13.63 -12.12
N SER A 193 6.17 -13.95 -12.31
CA SER A 193 5.51 -13.87 -13.62
C SER A 193 5.38 -12.43 -14.13
N TRP A 194 5.34 -11.43 -13.24
CA TRP A 194 5.29 -10.02 -13.61
C TRP A 194 6.63 -9.56 -14.19
N LEU A 195 7.71 -10.11 -13.65
CA LEU A 195 9.08 -9.77 -14.01
C LEU A 195 9.56 -10.53 -15.25
N LEU A 196 8.99 -11.69 -15.55
CA LEU A 196 9.41 -12.60 -16.62
C LEU A 196 9.59 -11.92 -18.00
N PRO A 197 8.71 -11.01 -18.46
CA PRO A 197 8.89 -10.35 -19.76
C PRO A 197 10.10 -9.38 -19.81
N LEU A 198 10.46 -8.76 -18.68
CA LEU A 198 11.41 -7.65 -18.62
C LEU A 198 12.83 -8.05 -19.09
N PRO A 199 13.44 -9.16 -18.62
CA PRO A 199 14.74 -9.62 -19.11
C PRO A 199 14.80 -9.78 -20.63
N PHE A 200 13.74 -10.26 -21.28
CA PHE A 200 13.71 -10.41 -22.74
C PHE A 200 13.77 -9.05 -23.44
N GLY A 201 13.07 -8.03 -22.91
CA GLY A 201 13.19 -6.64 -23.40
C GLY A 201 14.61 -6.09 -23.24
N MET A 202 15.27 -6.38 -22.12
CA MET A 202 16.66 -5.95 -21.86
C MET A 202 17.69 -6.64 -22.76
N LEU A 203 17.47 -7.92 -23.09
CA LEU A 203 18.30 -8.68 -24.03
C LEU A 203 18.11 -8.20 -25.47
N LEU A 204 16.88 -7.85 -25.85
CA LEU A 204 16.55 -7.35 -27.19
C LEU A 204 17.24 -6.02 -27.50
N ALA A 205 17.53 -5.19 -26.48
CA ALA A 205 18.13 -3.86 -26.63
C ALA A 205 19.45 -3.85 -27.44
N ASP A 206 20.26 -4.90 -27.29
CA ASP A 206 21.56 -5.04 -27.98
C ASP A 206 21.59 -6.22 -28.96
N GLU A 207 20.43 -6.78 -29.32
CA GLU A 207 20.40 -7.92 -30.24
C GLU A 207 20.44 -7.47 -31.71
N ASP A 208 21.39 -8.01 -32.45
CA ASP A 208 21.63 -7.68 -33.85
C ASP A 208 21.34 -8.85 -34.79
N ASP A 209 21.42 -10.09 -34.30
CA ASP A 209 21.06 -11.27 -35.10
C ASP A 209 19.53 -11.33 -35.28
N PRO A 210 19.01 -11.23 -36.53
CA PRO A 210 17.58 -11.30 -36.79
C PRO A 210 16.93 -12.63 -36.38
N ARG A 211 17.69 -13.73 -36.35
CA ARG A 211 17.17 -15.03 -35.89
C ARG A 211 16.97 -15.01 -34.39
N ARG A 212 18.00 -14.62 -33.64
CA ARG A 212 17.93 -14.49 -32.19
C ARG A 212 16.92 -13.44 -31.73
N ALA A 213 16.83 -12.30 -32.43
CA ALA A 213 15.83 -11.27 -32.15
C ALA A 213 14.39 -11.81 -32.31
N ARG A 214 14.10 -12.55 -33.39
CA ARG A 214 12.78 -13.20 -33.59
C ARG A 214 12.48 -14.23 -32.50
N PHE A 215 13.48 -15.01 -32.10
CA PHE A 215 13.35 -15.96 -31.00
C PHE A 215 13.01 -15.25 -29.68
N LEU A 216 13.73 -14.17 -29.33
CA LEU A 216 13.45 -13.36 -28.15
C LEU A 216 12.04 -12.74 -28.19
N LEU A 217 11.59 -12.25 -29.35
CA LEU A 217 10.23 -11.73 -29.52
C LEU A 217 9.16 -12.82 -29.32
N GLY A 218 9.43 -14.05 -29.79
CA GLY A 218 8.55 -15.20 -29.53
C GLY A 218 8.46 -15.55 -28.05
N LEU A 219 9.61 -15.64 -27.36
CA LEU A 219 9.64 -15.86 -25.90
C LEU A 219 8.95 -14.73 -25.13
N LEU A 220 9.14 -13.49 -25.57
CA LEU A 220 8.50 -12.33 -24.97
C LEU A 220 6.97 -12.38 -25.09
N PHE A 221 6.44 -12.74 -26.26
CA PHE A 221 5.01 -12.93 -26.46
C PHE A 221 4.46 -14.01 -25.51
N LEU A 222 5.16 -15.14 -25.40
CA LEU A 222 4.77 -16.23 -24.49
C LEU A 222 4.82 -15.80 -23.02
N ALA A 223 5.84 -15.01 -22.63
CA ALA A 223 5.96 -14.47 -21.28
C ALA A 223 4.79 -13.52 -20.93
N PHE A 224 4.43 -12.60 -21.84
CA PHE A 224 3.26 -11.74 -21.67
C PHE A 224 1.98 -12.56 -21.60
N LEU A 225 1.78 -13.50 -22.53
CA LEU A 225 0.58 -14.33 -22.57
C LEU A 225 0.42 -15.13 -21.27
N PHE A 226 1.50 -15.75 -20.80
CA PHE A 226 1.52 -16.47 -19.54
C PHE A 226 1.13 -15.58 -18.35
N ARG A 227 1.69 -14.37 -18.27
CA ARG A 227 1.33 -13.39 -17.24
C ARG A 227 -0.15 -13.03 -17.31
N PHE A 228 -0.67 -12.69 -18.48
CA PHE A 228 -2.06 -12.23 -18.63
C PHE A 228 -3.10 -13.34 -18.48
N LEU A 229 -2.71 -14.60 -18.71
CA LEU A 229 -3.55 -15.76 -18.35
C LEU A 229 -3.54 -16.03 -16.83
N SER A 230 -2.53 -15.53 -16.12
CA SER A 230 -2.43 -15.62 -14.65
C SER A 230 -3.16 -14.47 -13.94
N GLY A 231 -3.57 -13.42 -14.65
CA GLY A 231 -4.26 -12.25 -14.09
C GLY A 231 -4.05 -11.00 -14.93
N TYR A 232 -4.94 -10.03 -14.80
CA TYR A 232 -4.92 -8.80 -15.62
C TYR A 232 -4.34 -7.59 -14.87
N GLU A 233 -3.99 -7.78 -13.60
CA GLU A 233 -3.42 -6.75 -12.74
C GLU A 233 -2.07 -6.28 -13.30
N PHE A 234 -1.83 -4.98 -13.29
CA PHE A 234 -0.56 -4.36 -13.71
C PHE A 234 -0.20 -4.56 -15.19
N THR A 235 -1.17 -4.90 -16.04
CA THR A 235 -0.92 -5.18 -17.47
C THR A 235 -0.13 -4.06 -18.15
N SER A 236 -0.55 -2.81 -17.98
CA SER A 236 0.13 -1.66 -18.57
C SER A 236 1.53 -1.45 -18.00
N THR A 237 1.70 -1.63 -16.68
CA THR A 237 3.01 -1.51 -16.01
C THR A 237 4.00 -2.52 -16.58
N ILE A 238 3.60 -3.80 -16.70
CA ILE A 238 4.50 -4.85 -17.17
C ILE A 238 4.92 -4.64 -18.63
N ILE A 239 3.99 -4.19 -19.49
CA ILE A 239 4.29 -3.85 -20.89
C ILE A 239 5.30 -2.71 -20.97
N LEU A 240 5.04 -1.60 -20.28
CA LEU A 240 5.92 -0.42 -20.32
C LEU A 240 7.26 -0.66 -19.61
N ALA A 241 7.27 -1.39 -18.50
CA ALA A 241 8.51 -1.80 -17.83
C ALA A 241 9.40 -2.65 -18.74
N THR A 242 8.80 -3.52 -19.57
CA THR A 242 9.56 -4.28 -20.56
C THR A 242 10.09 -3.40 -21.69
N ALA A 243 9.30 -2.41 -22.12
CA ALA A 243 9.73 -1.44 -23.14
C ALA A 243 10.90 -0.57 -22.64
N VAL A 244 10.94 -0.22 -21.36
CA VAL A 244 12.09 0.46 -20.72
C VAL A 244 13.38 -0.37 -20.86
N GLY A 245 13.27 -1.71 -20.83
CA GLY A 245 14.40 -2.60 -21.08
C GLY A 245 15.09 -2.35 -22.43
N CYS A 246 14.35 -1.91 -23.45
CA CYS A 246 14.90 -1.58 -24.77
C CYS A 246 15.79 -0.33 -24.78
N ILE A 247 15.65 0.57 -23.79
CA ILE A 247 16.48 1.78 -23.65
C ILE A 247 17.89 1.43 -23.22
N LEU A 248 18.09 0.31 -22.51
CA LEU A 248 19.37 -0.10 -21.93
C LEU A 248 20.41 -0.59 -22.96
N THR A 249 20.36 -0.09 -24.20
CA THR A 249 21.35 -0.40 -25.23
C THR A 249 22.69 0.28 -24.91
N VAL A 250 23.79 -0.48 -24.98
CA VAL A 250 25.15 0.05 -24.77
C VAL A 250 26.02 -0.06 -26.01
N LYS A 251 25.49 -0.65 -27.10
CA LYS A 251 26.17 -0.72 -28.39
C LYS A 251 26.04 0.62 -29.11
N GLU A 252 27.16 1.11 -29.63
CA GLU A 252 27.16 2.28 -30.50
C GLU A 252 26.45 1.97 -31.82
N ARG A 253 25.51 2.84 -32.22
CA ARG A 253 24.72 2.69 -33.44
C ARG A 253 24.61 4.05 -34.15
N PRO A 254 24.50 4.08 -35.49
CA PRO A 254 24.30 5.33 -36.23
C PRO A 254 22.99 6.05 -35.88
N ASP A 255 21.93 5.29 -35.57
CA ASP A 255 20.62 5.82 -35.17
C ASP A 255 20.09 5.04 -33.96
N PRO A 256 20.56 5.38 -32.74
CA PRO A 256 20.17 4.67 -31.52
C PRO A 256 18.70 4.91 -31.19
N PHE A 257 18.18 6.11 -31.45
CA PHE A 257 16.79 6.48 -31.14
C PHE A 257 15.80 5.62 -31.92
N ARG A 258 15.96 5.51 -33.25
CA ARG A 258 15.07 4.69 -34.08
C ARG A 258 15.15 3.21 -33.71
N HIS A 259 16.33 2.72 -33.32
CA HIS A 259 16.48 1.34 -32.86
C HIS A 259 15.68 1.08 -31.57
N VAL A 260 15.86 1.93 -30.56
CA VAL A 260 15.13 1.85 -29.28
C VAL A 260 13.64 1.97 -29.51
N LEU A 261 13.19 2.98 -30.27
CA LEU A 261 11.78 3.18 -30.58
C LEU A 261 11.17 1.98 -31.30
N ARG A 262 11.85 1.43 -32.30
CA ARG A 262 11.39 0.24 -33.03
C ARG A 262 11.23 -0.97 -32.11
N ASN A 263 12.18 -1.21 -31.21
CA ASN A 263 12.09 -2.33 -30.28
C ASN A 263 11.00 -2.09 -29.24
N ALA A 264 10.89 -0.88 -28.68
CA ALA A 264 9.82 -0.51 -27.76
C ALA A 264 8.43 -0.69 -28.40
N VAL A 265 8.23 -0.24 -29.65
CA VAL A 265 6.97 -0.46 -30.39
C VAL A 265 6.69 -1.95 -30.55
N ARG A 266 7.68 -2.76 -30.94
CA ARG A 266 7.50 -4.22 -31.04
C ARG A 266 7.10 -4.86 -29.71
N VAL A 267 7.74 -4.48 -28.61
CA VAL A 267 7.41 -4.95 -27.26
C VAL A 267 5.98 -4.58 -26.88
N VAL A 268 5.59 -3.31 -27.08
CA VAL A 268 4.23 -2.84 -26.76
C VAL A 268 3.19 -3.55 -27.61
N SER A 269 3.40 -3.67 -28.92
CA SER A 269 2.50 -4.38 -29.82
C SER A 269 2.33 -5.86 -29.43
N LEU A 270 3.41 -6.55 -29.05
CA LEU A 270 3.34 -7.94 -28.59
C LEU A 270 2.63 -8.06 -27.24
N GLY A 271 2.85 -7.13 -26.32
CA GLY A 271 2.14 -7.09 -25.04
C GLY A 271 0.63 -6.92 -25.24
N VAL A 272 0.21 -5.96 -26.07
CA VAL A 272 -1.20 -5.76 -26.42
C VAL A 272 -1.79 -6.98 -27.13
N ALA A 273 -1.06 -7.59 -28.07
CA ALA A 273 -1.51 -8.80 -28.75
C ALA A 273 -1.68 -9.98 -27.79
N ALA A 274 -0.74 -10.19 -26.87
CA ALA A 274 -0.83 -11.24 -25.86
C ALA A 274 -2.02 -11.01 -24.90
N PHE A 275 -2.26 -9.77 -24.49
CA PHE A 275 -3.43 -9.40 -23.68
C PHE A 275 -4.73 -9.68 -24.44
N ALA A 276 -4.80 -9.32 -25.72
CA ALA A 276 -5.97 -9.60 -26.56
C ALA A 276 -6.24 -11.11 -26.68
N VAL A 277 -5.21 -11.93 -26.87
CA VAL A 277 -5.34 -13.40 -26.88
C VAL A 277 -5.84 -13.91 -25.53
N ALA A 278 -5.28 -13.44 -24.42
CA ALA A 278 -5.72 -13.84 -23.08
C ALA A 278 -7.19 -13.44 -22.82
N ALA A 279 -7.61 -12.25 -23.26
CA ALA A 279 -9.00 -11.78 -23.16
C ALA A 279 -9.95 -12.60 -24.03
N ILE A 280 -9.55 -12.97 -25.25
CA ILE A 280 -10.35 -13.83 -26.14
C ILE A 280 -10.52 -15.23 -25.53
N MET A 281 -9.44 -15.81 -25.00
CA MET A 281 -9.50 -17.12 -24.33
C MET A 281 -10.45 -17.07 -23.12
N GLN A 282 -10.41 -16.00 -22.33
CA GLN A 282 -11.30 -15.81 -21.20
C GLN A 282 -12.75 -15.59 -21.63
N ALA A 283 -12.98 -14.81 -22.69
CA ALA A 283 -14.29 -14.62 -23.28
C ALA A 283 -14.90 -15.94 -23.77
N ALA A 284 -14.10 -16.77 -24.46
CA ALA A 284 -14.53 -18.09 -24.90
C ALA A 284 -14.93 -18.99 -23.72
N LYS A 285 -14.16 -18.95 -22.63
CA LYS A 285 -14.45 -19.67 -21.39
C LYS A 285 -15.75 -19.21 -20.72
N GLN A 286 -16.08 -17.93 -20.81
CA GLN A 286 -17.26 -17.33 -20.14
C GLN A 286 -18.55 -17.33 -20.99
N GLY A 287 -18.55 -18.01 -22.14
CA GLY A 287 -19.74 -18.09 -23.00
C GLY A 287 -19.89 -16.94 -23.99
N GLY A 288 -18.86 -16.12 -24.20
CA GLY A 288 -18.81 -15.12 -25.28
C GLY A 288 -18.17 -13.78 -24.91
N PHE A 289 -17.74 -13.04 -25.93
CA PHE A 289 -17.09 -11.73 -25.77
C PHE A 289 -18.02 -10.67 -25.17
N ALA A 290 -19.32 -10.71 -25.46
CA ALA A 290 -20.30 -9.80 -24.87
C ALA A 290 -20.39 -9.95 -23.34
N VAL A 291 -20.41 -11.20 -22.84
CA VAL A 291 -20.44 -11.49 -21.38
C VAL A 291 -19.15 -11.03 -20.71
N PHE A 292 -18.00 -11.29 -21.36
CA PHE A 292 -16.71 -10.78 -20.88
C PHE A 292 -16.68 -9.26 -20.83
N MET A 293 -17.09 -8.57 -21.91
CA MET A 293 -17.12 -7.12 -21.98
C MET A 293 -18.10 -6.52 -20.98
N GLN A 294 -19.25 -7.14 -20.73
CA GLN A 294 -20.19 -6.72 -19.71
C GLN A 294 -19.58 -6.88 -18.31
N LYS A 295 -18.90 -8.00 -17.99
CA LYS A 295 -18.24 -8.17 -16.68
C LYS A 295 -17.03 -7.25 -16.50
N ALA A 296 -16.25 -7.05 -17.56
CA ALA A 296 -15.13 -6.13 -17.57
C ALA A 296 -15.64 -4.70 -17.42
N ALA A 297 -16.70 -4.32 -18.15
CA ALA A 297 -17.40 -3.06 -17.99
C ALA A 297 -18.00 -2.93 -16.59
N ASN A 298 -18.63 -3.94 -16.01
CA ASN A 298 -19.17 -3.85 -14.66
C ASN A 298 -18.06 -3.66 -13.62
N ARG A 299 -16.89 -4.29 -13.81
CA ARG A 299 -15.69 -4.05 -12.99
C ARG A 299 -15.01 -2.69 -13.24
N MET A 300 -15.17 -2.11 -14.43
CA MET A 300 -14.60 -0.80 -14.80
C MET A 300 -15.56 0.39 -14.61
N VAL A 301 -16.87 0.14 -14.66
CA VAL A 301 -17.98 1.11 -14.73
C VAL A 301 -18.86 1.04 -13.49
N GLY A 302 -18.78 -0.01 -12.67
CA GLY A 302 -19.36 -0.07 -11.33
C GLY A 302 -20.83 -0.51 -11.26
N ASP A 303 -21.41 -1.02 -12.35
CA ASP A 303 -22.83 -1.37 -12.41
C ASP A 303 -23.10 -2.82 -11.97
N SER A 304 -22.61 -3.21 -10.79
CA SER A 304 -23.03 -4.46 -10.16
C SER A 304 -23.41 -4.23 -8.72
N SER A 305 -24.59 -4.73 -8.34
CA SER A 305 -25.15 -4.79 -6.98
C SER A 305 -24.29 -5.53 -5.95
N SER A 306 -23.07 -5.92 -6.29
CA SER A 306 -22.11 -6.66 -5.47
C SER A 306 -20.70 -6.07 -5.47
N LEU A 307 -20.48 -4.87 -6.03
CA LEU A 307 -19.18 -4.18 -5.94
C LEU A 307 -19.14 -3.41 -4.62
N GLN A 308 -18.09 -3.67 -3.82
CA GLN A 308 -17.85 -2.95 -2.55
C GLN A 308 -17.81 -1.44 -2.84
N ASP A 309 -18.51 -0.66 -2.02
CA ASP A 309 -18.68 0.80 -2.16
C ASP A 309 -17.34 1.55 -2.37
N GLN A 310 -16.22 0.96 -1.91
CA GLN A 310 -14.86 1.49 -2.01
C GLN A 310 -14.29 1.54 -3.45
N LEU A 311 -14.57 0.55 -4.30
CA LEU A 311 -14.17 0.60 -5.73
C LEU A 311 -14.93 1.69 -6.50
N ILE A 312 -16.18 1.94 -6.11
CA ILE A 312 -17.02 3.00 -6.68
C ILE A 312 -16.47 4.37 -6.26
N LEU A 313 -16.13 4.55 -4.98
CA LEU A 313 -15.50 5.77 -4.47
C LEU A 313 -14.17 6.09 -5.19
N GLY A 314 -13.29 5.09 -5.36
CA GLY A 314 -12.03 5.25 -6.08
C GLY A 314 -12.18 5.67 -7.54
N LYS A 315 -13.28 5.26 -8.19
CA LYS A 315 -13.61 5.67 -9.57
C LYS A 315 -13.96 7.16 -9.67
N PHE A 316 -14.60 7.75 -8.67
CA PHE A 316 -14.95 9.18 -8.68
C PHE A 316 -13.82 10.09 -8.18
N GLN A 317 -12.78 9.52 -7.57
CA GLN A 317 -11.59 10.28 -7.19
C GLN A 317 -10.85 10.84 -8.42
N PRO A 318 -10.36 12.09 -8.36
CA PRO A 318 -9.46 12.62 -9.38
C PRO A 318 -8.20 11.76 -9.49
N ILE A 319 -7.68 11.58 -10.71
CA ILE A 319 -6.42 10.84 -10.96
C ILE A 319 -5.28 11.42 -10.12
N GLY A 320 -5.24 12.75 -9.97
CA GLY A 320 -4.26 13.43 -9.13
C GLY A 320 -4.30 12.95 -7.68
N ALA A 321 -5.49 12.75 -7.10
CA ALA A 321 -5.62 12.27 -5.72
C ALA A 321 -5.06 10.84 -5.55
N VAL A 322 -5.32 9.97 -6.52
CA VAL A 322 -4.75 8.60 -6.54
C VAL A 322 -3.24 8.67 -6.66
N ILE A 323 -2.68 9.43 -7.61
CA ILE A 323 -1.23 9.59 -7.76
C ILE A 323 -0.60 10.16 -6.48
N TRP A 324 -1.22 11.17 -5.86
CA TRP A 324 -0.72 11.74 -4.61
C TRP A 324 -0.69 10.72 -3.47
N ALA A 325 -1.65 9.80 -3.39
CA ALA A 325 -1.62 8.71 -2.42
C ALA A 325 -0.40 7.80 -2.62
N TYR A 326 -0.03 7.50 -3.87
CA TYR A 326 1.16 6.69 -4.20
C TYR A 326 2.50 7.41 -4.09
N LEU A 327 2.49 8.75 -4.01
CA LEU A 327 3.68 9.57 -3.74
C LEU A 327 3.78 9.96 -2.27
N GLY A 328 2.70 9.86 -1.50
CA GLY A 328 2.59 10.29 -0.11
C GLY A 328 3.20 9.32 0.91
N GLY A 329 2.91 9.61 2.17
CA GLY A 329 3.27 8.77 3.31
C GLY A 329 2.60 7.39 3.26
N ASN A 330 3.37 6.31 3.49
CA ASN A 330 2.84 4.96 3.62
C ASN A 330 3.47 4.21 4.79
N TYR A 331 2.74 3.28 5.39
CA TYR A 331 3.20 2.52 6.55
C TYR A 331 3.73 1.11 6.20
N ILE A 332 3.48 0.64 4.98
CA ILE A 332 3.64 -0.78 4.57
C ILE A 332 5.06 -1.06 4.07
N THR A 333 5.67 -0.09 3.39
CA THR A 333 7.00 -0.27 2.79
C THR A 333 8.09 0.34 3.66
N LEU A 334 9.36 0.03 3.35
CA LEU A 334 10.49 0.65 4.03
C LEU A 334 10.59 2.15 3.69
N ILE A 335 10.22 2.52 2.46
CA ILE A 335 10.23 3.91 1.99
C ILE A 335 8.92 4.56 2.39
N LYS A 336 8.90 5.35 3.47
CA LYS A 336 7.64 5.96 3.94
C LYS A 336 7.14 7.05 3.02
N SER A 337 8.02 7.81 2.36
CA SER A 337 7.64 8.82 1.37
C SER A 337 8.24 8.51 0.00
N PHE A 338 7.45 7.86 -0.87
CA PHE A 338 7.87 7.58 -2.25
C PHE A 338 8.16 8.85 -3.04
N GLY A 339 7.32 9.88 -2.91
CA GLY A 339 7.44 11.14 -3.65
C GLY A 339 8.82 11.77 -3.48
N PHE A 340 9.29 11.89 -2.23
CA PHE A 340 10.63 12.42 -1.96
C PHE A 340 11.75 11.60 -2.66
N LEU A 341 11.79 10.28 -2.46
CA LEU A 341 12.83 9.43 -3.05
C LEU A 341 12.78 9.49 -4.58
N LEU A 342 11.58 9.37 -5.14
CA LEU A 342 11.35 9.38 -6.58
C LEU A 342 11.74 10.72 -7.22
N THR A 343 11.41 11.83 -6.57
CA THR A 343 11.88 13.16 -6.99
C THR A 343 13.40 13.24 -6.94
N LEU A 344 14.05 12.75 -5.89
CA LEU A 344 15.51 12.72 -5.80
C LEU A 344 16.13 11.91 -6.95
N LEU A 345 15.61 10.70 -7.22
CA LEU A 345 16.05 9.84 -8.31
C LEU A 345 15.88 10.52 -9.68
N ALA A 346 14.74 11.18 -9.89
CA ALA A 346 14.46 11.90 -11.13
C ALA A 346 15.39 13.12 -11.31
N LEU A 347 15.56 13.95 -10.28
CA LEU A 347 16.48 15.09 -10.32
C LEU A 347 17.93 14.65 -10.57
N TYR A 348 18.35 13.56 -9.95
CA TYR A 348 19.69 13.01 -10.17
C TYR A 348 19.87 12.45 -11.59
N ALA A 349 18.85 11.77 -12.12
CA ALA A 349 18.86 11.31 -13.51
C ALA A 349 18.93 12.49 -14.49
N VAL A 350 18.18 13.57 -14.25
CA VAL A 350 18.25 14.80 -15.05
C VAL A 350 19.65 15.41 -15.00
N LEU A 351 20.27 15.50 -13.81
CA LEU A 351 21.64 16.00 -13.65
C LEU A 351 22.64 15.21 -14.50
N ILE A 352 22.53 13.87 -14.54
CA ILE A 352 23.37 13.00 -15.36
C ILE A 352 23.17 13.28 -16.86
N LEU A 353 21.96 13.62 -17.30
CA LEU A 353 21.63 13.88 -18.70
C LEU A 353 22.04 15.28 -19.18
N LEU A 354 22.47 16.17 -18.29
CA LEU A 354 22.93 17.50 -18.67
C LEU A 354 24.20 17.45 -19.55
N ASP A 355 24.52 18.60 -20.13
CA ASP A 355 25.73 18.80 -20.92
C ASP A 355 27.01 18.46 -20.14
N GLU A 356 28.09 18.11 -20.85
CA GLU A 356 29.41 17.77 -20.29
C GLU A 356 29.89 18.77 -19.24
N ARG A 357 29.61 20.07 -19.45
CA ARG A 357 29.98 21.13 -18.51
C ARG A 357 29.45 20.92 -17.08
N PHE A 358 28.35 20.17 -16.93
CA PHE A 358 27.70 19.91 -15.65
C PHE A 358 27.92 18.50 -15.10
N ASN A 359 28.32 17.52 -15.92
CA ASN A 359 28.45 16.11 -15.51
C ASN A 359 29.84 15.50 -15.81
N TRP A 360 30.83 16.34 -16.13
CA TRP A 360 32.22 15.95 -16.47
C TRP A 360 32.89 15.03 -15.43
N PHE A 361 32.46 15.09 -14.16
CA PHE A 361 33.03 14.31 -13.06
C PHE A 361 32.69 12.81 -13.11
N TYR A 362 31.83 12.36 -14.03
CA TYR A 362 31.60 10.93 -14.29
C TYR A 362 32.60 10.32 -15.29
N GLY A 363 33.47 11.13 -15.88
CA GLY A 363 34.56 10.68 -16.74
C GLY A 363 34.11 9.96 -18.01
N ALA A 364 34.98 9.10 -18.54
CA ALA A 364 34.80 8.45 -19.85
C ALA A 364 33.59 7.49 -19.92
N GLN A 365 33.07 7.02 -18.79
CA GLN A 365 31.91 6.11 -18.74
C GLN A 365 30.55 6.82 -18.72
N ARG A 366 30.53 8.16 -18.82
CA ARG A 366 29.32 8.99 -18.78
C ARG A 366 28.20 8.52 -19.71
N GLY A 367 28.51 8.08 -20.93
CA GLY A 367 27.50 7.67 -21.90
C GLY A 367 26.68 6.47 -21.42
N ARG A 368 27.32 5.53 -20.73
CA ARG A 368 26.63 4.39 -20.12
C ARG A 368 25.74 4.83 -18.97
N LEU A 369 26.20 5.78 -18.15
CA LEU A 369 25.40 6.32 -17.05
C LEU A 369 24.20 7.13 -17.56
N GLN A 370 24.35 7.87 -18.67
CA GLN A 370 23.26 8.59 -19.35
C GLN A 370 22.19 7.64 -19.89
N VAL A 371 22.56 6.51 -20.48
CA VAL A 371 21.61 5.46 -20.90
C VAL A 371 20.80 4.96 -19.70
N LEU A 372 21.46 4.70 -18.57
CA LEU A 372 20.79 4.24 -17.36
C LEU A 372 19.88 5.32 -16.76
N ALA A 373 20.31 6.59 -16.75
CA ALA A 373 19.49 7.72 -16.31
C ALA A 373 18.24 7.91 -17.18
N LEU A 374 18.36 7.78 -18.50
CA LEU A 374 17.21 7.82 -19.41
C LEU A 374 16.24 6.66 -19.14
N ALA A 375 16.76 5.46 -18.88
CA ALA A 375 15.92 4.32 -18.51
C ALA A 375 15.20 4.53 -17.17
N VAL A 376 15.85 5.16 -16.17
CA VAL A 376 15.21 5.54 -14.91
C VAL A 376 14.06 6.51 -15.14
N LEU A 377 14.27 7.59 -15.90
CA LEU A 377 13.19 8.55 -16.20
C LEU A 377 12.03 7.91 -16.97
N ALA A 378 12.34 7.08 -17.98
CA ALA A 378 11.32 6.37 -18.74
C ALA A 378 10.55 5.36 -17.87
N SER A 379 11.20 4.77 -16.85
CA SER A 379 10.58 3.76 -16.00
C SER A 379 9.39 4.28 -15.20
N PHE A 380 9.31 5.58 -14.91
CA PHE A 380 8.17 6.20 -14.23
C PHE A 380 6.84 5.98 -14.97
N ALA A 381 6.88 5.88 -16.30
CA ALA A 381 5.69 5.62 -17.09
C ALA A 381 5.02 4.28 -16.75
N ALA A 382 5.81 3.29 -16.30
CA ALA A 382 5.30 1.96 -15.99
C ALA A 382 4.30 1.95 -14.80
N PRO A 383 4.66 2.33 -13.57
CA PRO A 383 3.70 2.39 -12.45
C PRO A 383 2.59 3.42 -12.70
N LEU A 384 2.93 4.61 -13.22
CA LEU A 384 1.93 5.65 -13.49
C LEU A 384 0.85 5.20 -14.48
N SER A 385 1.20 4.39 -15.48
CA SER A 385 0.21 3.87 -16.43
C SER A 385 -0.88 3.06 -15.74
N TRP A 386 -0.54 2.27 -14.72
CA TRP A 386 -1.52 1.47 -13.99
C TRP A 386 -2.33 2.32 -13.02
N PHE A 387 -1.71 3.25 -12.30
CA PHE A 387 -2.45 4.14 -11.40
C PHE A 387 -3.49 5.00 -12.15
N ILE A 388 -3.25 5.26 -13.44
CA ILE A 388 -4.18 5.95 -14.33
C ILE A 388 -5.25 4.98 -14.89
N LEU A 389 -4.84 3.86 -15.49
CA LEU A 389 -5.76 2.94 -16.18
C LEU A 389 -6.56 2.06 -15.21
N GLY A 390 -5.92 1.59 -14.15
CA GLY A 390 -6.47 0.77 -13.06
C GLY A 390 -6.93 1.59 -11.86
N LYS A 391 -7.27 2.87 -12.03
CA LYS A 391 -7.53 3.83 -10.94
C LYS A 391 -8.41 3.30 -9.80
N GLY A 392 -9.52 2.60 -10.12
CA GLY A 392 -10.40 2.04 -9.09
C GLY A 392 -9.73 0.96 -8.25
N HIS A 393 -8.97 0.07 -8.90
CA HIS A 393 -8.14 -0.93 -8.23
C HIS A 393 -7.05 -0.27 -7.39
N SER A 394 -6.35 0.72 -7.94
CA SER A 394 -5.30 1.45 -7.23
C SER A 394 -5.84 2.29 -6.07
N PHE A 395 -7.12 2.65 -6.04
CA PHE A 395 -7.67 3.31 -4.85
C PHE A 395 -7.93 2.31 -3.72
N ASP A 396 -8.48 1.13 -4.05
CA ASP A 396 -8.88 0.11 -3.07
C ASP A 396 -7.70 -0.71 -2.55
N HIS A 397 -6.72 -0.96 -3.40
CA HIS A 397 -5.61 -1.89 -3.15
C HIS A 397 -4.26 -1.16 -3.02
N MET A 398 -4.26 -0.02 -2.35
CA MET A 398 -3.05 0.77 -2.07
C MET A 398 -1.88 -0.05 -1.49
N PRO A 399 -2.09 -1.00 -0.55
CA PRO A 399 -1.03 -1.91 -0.07
C PRO A 399 -0.30 -2.66 -1.18
N TYR A 400 -1.03 -3.15 -2.18
CA TYR A 400 -0.52 -4.07 -3.20
C TYR A 400 0.09 -3.32 -4.39
N ASP A 401 -0.58 -2.27 -4.83
CA ASP A 401 -0.22 -1.49 -6.01
C ASP A 401 1.05 -0.64 -5.78
N MET A 402 1.44 -0.38 -4.51
CA MET A 402 2.73 0.24 -4.17
C MET A 402 3.94 -0.55 -4.67
N ALA A 403 3.79 -1.87 -4.87
CA ALA A 403 4.82 -2.71 -5.44
C ALA A 403 5.25 -2.26 -6.84
N MET A 404 4.41 -1.53 -7.56
CA MET A 404 4.69 -1.11 -8.93
C MET A 404 5.87 -0.14 -9.02
N TRP A 405 6.18 0.62 -7.96
CA TRP A 405 7.40 1.45 -7.94
C TRP A 405 8.69 0.62 -8.00
N TYR A 406 8.63 -0.65 -7.62
CA TYR A 406 9.75 -1.59 -7.71
C TYR A 406 9.86 -2.29 -9.06
N VAL A 407 8.96 -2.04 -10.02
CA VAL A 407 8.93 -2.70 -11.33
C VAL A 407 9.00 -1.67 -12.48
N PRO A 408 10.21 -1.24 -12.91
CA PRO A 408 11.52 -1.45 -12.30
C PRO A 408 12.14 -0.15 -11.74
N THR A 409 11.34 0.88 -11.45
CA THR A 409 11.81 2.26 -11.19
C THR A 409 12.81 2.39 -10.06
N ILE A 410 12.46 1.95 -8.86
CA ILE A 410 13.36 2.05 -7.69
C ILE A 410 14.63 1.21 -7.89
N PRO A 411 14.56 -0.08 -8.31
CA PRO A 411 15.76 -0.88 -8.59
C PRO A 411 16.69 -0.25 -9.62
N LEU A 412 16.16 0.28 -10.73
CA LEU A 412 16.98 0.98 -11.72
C LEU A 412 17.58 2.28 -11.15
N GLY A 413 16.82 3.04 -10.37
CA GLY A 413 17.26 4.27 -9.74
C GLY A 413 18.42 4.05 -8.76
N VAL A 414 18.30 3.05 -7.87
CA VAL A 414 19.39 2.71 -6.94
C VAL A 414 20.58 2.10 -7.68
N GLY A 415 20.35 1.30 -8.73
CA GLY A 415 21.39 0.83 -9.65
C GLY A 415 22.17 1.98 -10.30
N MET A 416 21.47 3.03 -10.75
CA MET A 416 22.06 4.26 -11.30
C MET A 416 22.93 4.98 -10.28
N LEU A 417 22.43 5.18 -9.05
CA LEU A 417 23.20 5.81 -7.96
C LEU A 417 24.49 5.02 -7.65
N ALA A 418 24.41 3.69 -7.62
CA ALA A 418 25.57 2.84 -7.35
C ALA A 418 26.63 2.95 -8.45
N VAL A 419 26.23 2.93 -9.72
CA VAL A 419 27.16 3.13 -10.85
C VAL A 419 27.78 4.52 -10.80
N ALA A 420 26.97 5.55 -10.59
CA ALA A 420 27.43 6.93 -10.47
C ALA A 420 28.47 7.09 -9.36
N ALA A 421 28.26 6.48 -8.19
CA ALA A 421 29.19 6.50 -7.08
C ALA A 421 30.54 5.85 -7.40
N VAL A 422 30.55 4.73 -8.15
CA VAL A 422 31.80 4.09 -8.59
C VAL A 422 32.52 4.93 -9.63
N SER A 423 31.81 5.42 -10.66
CA SER A 423 32.40 6.29 -11.69
C SER A 423 33.01 7.55 -11.08
N PHE A 424 32.35 8.11 -10.07
CA PHE A 424 32.84 9.25 -9.30
C PHE A 424 34.12 8.93 -8.52
N LYS A 425 34.16 7.80 -7.80
CA LYS A 425 35.35 7.36 -7.06
C LYS A 425 36.56 7.20 -7.98
N ASP A 426 36.34 6.60 -9.15
CA ASP A 426 37.40 6.38 -10.14
C ASP A 426 37.89 7.72 -10.72
N HIS A 427 37.01 8.72 -10.87
CA HIS A 427 37.40 10.07 -11.26
C HIS A 427 38.22 10.80 -10.19
N LEU A 428 37.83 10.72 -8.92
CA LEU A 428 38.58 11.32 -7.81
C LEU A 428 40.00 10.75 -7.68
N ALA A 429 40.17 9.45 -7.93
CA ALA A 429 41.49 8.82 -7.91
C ALA A 429 42.45 9.35 -8.98
N LEU A 430 41.91 9.93 -10.07
CA LEU A 430 42.69 10.43 -11.22
C LEU A 430 43.05 11.92 -11.13
N LYS A 431 42.40 12.72 -10.27
CA LYS A 431 42.65 14.17 -10.16
C LYS A 431 43.14 14.58 -8.77
N ARG A 432 44.42 14.97 -8.68
CA ARG A 432 44.93 15.89 -7.64
C ARG A 432 44.93 17.31 -8.21
N GLY A 433 44.27 18.28 -7.57
CA GLY A 433 44.69 19.69 -7.72
C GLY A 433 43.66 20.79 -7.97
N ASP A 434 42.34 20.60 -7.82
CA ASP A 434 41.40 21.74 -7.96
C ASP A 434 40.39 21.78 -6.80
N ALA A 435 40.67 22.62 -5.78
CA ALA A 435 39.98 22.62 -4.49
C ALA A 435 38.51 23.08 -4.58
N LEU A 436 38.21 24.06 -5.45
CA LEU A 436 36.85 24.56 -5.64
C LEU A 436 35.95 23.52 -6.33
N ARG A 437 36.54 22.81 -7.30
CA ARG A 437 35.87 21.67 -7.97
C ARG A 437 35.75 20.47 -7.05
N SER A 438 36.74 20.21 -6.20
CA SER A 438 36.69 19.14 -5.18
C SER A 438 35.62 19.39 -4.13
N PHE A 439 35.32 20.65 -3.79
CA PHE A 439 34.24 21.03 -2.86
C PHE A 439 32.85 20.79 -3.45
N ALA A 440 32.58 21.23 -4.69
CA ALA A 440 31.30 20.98 -5.38
C ALA A 440 31.05 19.48 -5.64
N VAL A 441 32.12 18.72 -5.81
CA VAL A 441 32.15 17.27 -5.99
C VAL A 441 31.95 16.54 -4.65
N ALA A 442 32.51 17.04 -3.54
CA ALA A 442 32.29 16.52 -2.18
C ALA A 442 30.88 16.82 -1.62
N SER A 443 30.19 17.83 -2.14
CA SER A 443 28.81 18.13 -1.72
C SER A 443 27.75 17.15 -2.26
N LEU A 444 28.05 16.34 -3.29
CA LEU A 444 27.09 15.38 -3.86
C LEU A 444 26.80 14.20 -2.91
N PRO A 445 27.82 13.52 -2.33
CA PRO A 445 27.59 12.53 -1.28
C PRO A 445 26.93 13.14 -0.04
N ALA A 446 27.27 14.40 0.30
CA ALA A 446 26.61 15.13 1.38
C ALA A 446 25.13 15.44 1.07
N LEU A 447 24.77 15.65 -0.21
CA LEU A 447 23.38 15.74 -0.67
C LEU A 447 22.66 14.40 -0.60
N ILE A 448 23.31 13.28 -0.92
CA ILE A 448 22.72 11.93 -0.80
C ILE A 448 22.52 11.56 0.68
N VAL A 449 23.52 11.79 1.53
CA VAL A 449 23.41 11.59 2.98
C VAL A 449 22.41 12.57 3.59
N GLY A 450 22.44 13.83 3.17
CA GLY A 450 21.48 14.86 3.55
C GLY A 450 20.06 14.50 3.13
N ALA A 451 19.88 13.91 1.95
CA ALA A 451 18.59 13.39 1.50
C ALA A 451 18.16 12.16 2.31
N ALA A 452 19.06 11.25 2.67
CA ALA A 452 18.75 10.12 3.56
C ALA A 452 18.38 10.60 4.98
N ILE A 453 19.06 11.62 5.50
CA ILE A 453 18.72 12.27 6.77
C ILE A 453 17.38 13.00 6.64
N ALA A 454 17.15 13.72 5.55
CA ALA A 454 15.88 14.41 5.28
C ALA A 454 14.73 13.41 5.15
N ILE A 455 14.93 12.27 4.47
CA ILE A 455 13.98 11.13 4.45
C ILE A 455 13.71 10.70 5.86
N ARG A 456 14.74 10.40 6.66
CA ARG A 456 14.56 9.97 8.05
C ARG A 456 13.84 11.02 8.91
N VAL A 457 14.09 12.32 8.68
CA VAL A 457 13.44 13.42 9.40
C VAL A 457 11.99 13.61 8.96
N PHE A 458 11.71 13.55 7.65
CA PHE A 458 10.35 13.58 7.11
C PHE A 458 9.56 12.35 7.52
N ASP A 459 10.17 11.16 7.48
CA ASP A 459 9.59 9.91 7.96
C ASP A 459 9.24 10.05 9.45
N LYS A 460 10.17 10.54 10.28
CA LYS A 460 9.90 10.83 11.69
C LYS A 460 8.82 11.90 11.87
N HIS A 461 8.77 12.90 10.98
CA HIS A 461 7.75 13.95 11.03
C HIS A 461 6.36 13.41 10.68
N ILE A 462 6.25 12.56 9.66
CA ILE A 462 5.03 11.85 9.26
C ILE A 462 4.62 10.89 10.37
N GLU A 463 5.55 10.16 10.99
CA GLU A 463 5.28 9.37 12.19
C GLU A 463 4.72 10.25 13.30
N THR A 464 5.29 11.44 13.56
CA THR A 464 4.75 12.38 14.55
C THR A 464 3.44 13.07 14.13
N ALA A 465 3.17 13.25 12.84
CA ALA A 465 1.88 13.76 12.35
C ALA A 465 0.80 12.67 12.43
N GLY A 466 1.17 11.41 12.20
CA GLY A 466 0.39 10.25 12.58
C GLY A 466 0.15 10.19 14.09
N THR A 467 1.14 10.60 14.91
CA THR A 467 0.90 10.78 16.35
C THR A 467 -0.04 11.93 16.69
N TRP A 468 -0.20 12.96 15.84
CA TRP A 468 -1.23 13.98 16.02
C TRP A 468 -2.63 13.41 15.77
N VAL A 469 -2.82 12.59 14.74
CA VAL A 469 -4.08 11.85 14.51
C VAL A 469 -4.36 10.93 15.69
N ILE A 470 -3.37 10.15 16.13
CA ILE A 470 -3.48 9.32 17.35
C ILE A 470 -3.78 10.18 18.59
N LYS A 471 -3.21 11.39 18.69
CA LYS A 471 -3.42 12.30 19.81
C LYS A 471 -4.82 12.92 19.80
N GLU A 472 -5.32 13.41 18.67
CA GLU A 472 -6.69 13.92 18.51
C GLU A 472 -7.71 12.83 18.86
N HIS A 473 -7.46 11.59 18.43
CA HIS A 473 -8.26 10.42 18.79
C HIS A 473 -8.10 9.98 20.25
N ALA A 474 -6.93 10.16 20.86
CA ALA A 474 -6.66 9.85 22.27
C ALA A 474 -7.11 10.96 23.24
N ASP A 475 -7.29 12.19 22.77
CA ASP A 475 -7.77 13.33 23.56
C ASP A 475 -9.30 13.50 23.42
N ALA A 476 -9.95 12.73 22.54
CA ALA A 476 -11.40 12.67 22.41
C ALA A 476 -12.07 12.21 23.73
N ALA A 477 -13.28 12.74 24.00
CA ALA A 477 -13.97 12.47 25.25
C ALA A 477 -14.46 11.01 25.30
N PRO A 478 -14.14 10.24 26.36
CA PRO A 478 -14.64 8.88 26.50
C PRO A 478 -16.15 8.89 26.74
N ILE A 479 -16.89 8.17 25.90
CA ILE A 479 -18.32 7.92 26.08
C ILE A 479 -18.52 6.58 26.81
N PHE A 480 -17.68 5.60 26.51
CA PHE A 480 -17.84 4.25 27.05
C PHE A 480 -16.50 3.56 27.21
N GLU A 481 -16.35 2.83 28.31
CA GLU A 481 -15.21 1.96 28.58
C GLU A 481 -15.71 0.60 29.06
N SER A 482 -15.22 -0.47 28.43
CA SER A 482 -15.47 -1.85 28.82
C SER A 482 -14.20 -2.45 29.40
N ALA A 483 -14.08 -2.47 30.72
CA ALA A 483 -12.91 -3.06 31.40
C ALA A 483 -12.70 -4.54 31.06
N SER A 484 -13.77 -5.30 30.78
CA SER A 484 -13.69 -6.73 30.45
C SER A 484 -13.24 -6.99 29.01
N LEU A 485 -13.45 -6.05 28.10
CA LEU A 485 -13.04 -6.13 26.70
C LEU A 485 -11.85 -5.21 26.41
N GLY A 486 -11.40 -4.38 27.35
CA GLY A 486 -10.41 -3.32 27.10
C GLY A 486 -10.83 -2.31 26.01
N ILE A 487 -12.10 -2.27 25.61
CA ILE A 487 -12.58 -1.39 24.54
C ILE A 487 -12.99 -0.05 25.14
N GLU A 488 -12.53 1.03 24.54
CA GLU A 488 -12.90 2.40 24.87
C GLU A 488 -13.44 3.10 23.63
N LEU A 489 -14.70 3.56 23.70
CA LEU A 489 -15.32 4.38 22.68
C LEU A 489 -15.25 5.84 23.11
N ARG A 490 -14.65 6.66 22.26
CA ARG A 490 -14.50 8.10 22.42
C ARG A 490 -15.23 8.86 21.32
N MET A 491 -15.57 10.10 21.59
CA MET A 491 -16.16 11.02 20.61
C MET A 491 -15.51 12.39 20.69
N SER A 492 -15.24 12.94 19.50
CA SER A 492 -14.89 14.33 19.31
C SER A 492 -15.99 15.02 18.50
N ASN A 493 -15.79 16.31 18.19
CA ASN A 493 -16.72 17.07 17.35
C ASN A 493 -16.96 16.40 15.99
N GLN A 494 -15.94 15.75 15.42
CA GLN A 494 -15.96 15.23 14.05
C GLN A 494 -15.88 13.71 13.95
N TRP A 495 -15.59 13.00 15.04
CA TRP A 495 -15.26 11.58 14.97
C TRP A 495 -15.87 10.76 16.10
N PHE A 496 -16.28 9.54 15.76
CA PHE A 496 -16.32 8.43 16.70
C PHE A 496 -15.00 7.67 16.61
N THR A 497 -14.42 7.34 17.77
CA THR A 497 -13.09 6.71 17.86
C THR A 497 -13.16 5.52 18.79
N LEU A 498 -12.76 4.36 18.29
CA LEU A 498 -12.73 3.12 19.03
C LEU A 498 -11.27 2.73 19.33
N LEU A 499 -10.95 2.62 20.61
CA LEU A 499 -9.66 2.10 21.10
C LEU A 499 -9.89 0.70 21.63
N TYR A 500 -9.03 -0.25 21.26
CA TYR A 500 -9.14 -1.63 21.70
C TYR A 500 -7.78 -2.34 21.71
N PRO A 501 -7.57 -3.34 22.58
CA PRO A 501 -6.38 -4.18 22.52
C PRO A 501 -6.25 -4.83 21.16
N CYS A 502 -5.09 -4.71 20.51
CA CYS A 502 -4.87 -5.36 19.21
C CYS A 502 -5.01 -6.90 19.29
N SER A 503 -4.94 -7.50 20.48
CA SER A 503 -5.20 -8.93 20.71
C SER A 503 -6.66 -9.34 20.53
N ILE A 504 -7.60 -8.40 20.48
CA ILE A 504 -9.04 -8.65 20.33
C ILE A 504 -9.46 -8.78 18.86
N GLN A 505 -8.51 -8.60 17.94
CA GLN A 505 -8.68 -8.80 16.49
C GLN A 505 -9.37 -10.13 16.21
N SER A 506 -10.68 -10.05 15.97
CA SER A 506 -11.50 -11.17 15.61
C SER A 506 -12.26 -10.75 14.36
N PRO A 507 -12.00 -11.39 13.22
CA PRO A 507 -12.61 -11.00 11.97
C PRO A 507 -14.09 -11.41 11.88
N GLU A 508 -14.61 -12.03 12.94
CA GLU A 508 -16.04 -12.26 13.13
C GLU A 508 -16.75 -11.14 13.88
N LYS A 509 -16.03 -10.17 14.46
CA LYS A 509 -16.59 -9.17 15.37
C LYS A 509 -16.56 -7.76 14.78
N THR A 510 -17.73 -7.17 14.61
CA THR A 510 -17.90 -5.76 14.24
C THR A 510 -18.39 -5.00 15.47
N PHE A 511 -17.77 -3.85 15.73
CA PHE A 511 -18.30 -2.93 16.72
C PHE A 511 -19.20 -1.93 16.00
N ILE A 512 -20.48 -1.91 16.35
CA ILE A 512 -21.51 -1.15 15.67
C ILE A 512 -21.93 0.00 16.59
N ILE A 513 -22.11 1.18 16.02
CA ILE A 513 -22.67 2.36 16.69
C ILE A 513 -23.89 2.84 15.90
N ASN A 514 -25.06 2.75 16.51
CA ASN A 514 -26.30 3.31 15.99
C ASN A 514 -26.55 4.63 16.72
N ALA A 515 -26.30 5.75 16.05
CA ALA A 515 -26.54 7.09 16.60
C ALA A 515 -27.90 7.60 16.14
N GLU A 516 -28.78 7.98 17.07
CA GLU A 516 -30.01 8.69 16.77
C GLU A 516 -29.69 10.17 16.55
N GLN A 517 -29.92 10.65 15.33
CA GLN A 517 -29.68 12.02 14.87
C GLN A 517 -30.95 12.55 14.20
N ASP A 518 -31.53 13.63 14.75
CA ASP A 518 -32.79 14.23 14.27
C ASP A 518 -33.94 13.21 14.14
N GLY A 519 -34.05 12.26 15.07
CA GLY A 519 -35.06 11.19 15.04
C GLY A 519 -34.83 10.11 13.98
N LYS A 520 -33.65 10.09 13.34
CA LYS A 520 -33.22 9.02 12.42
C LYS A 520 -32.01 8.30 12.99
N ILE A 521 -31.96 6.99 12.80
CA ILE A 521 -30.80 6.19 13.19
C ILE A 521 -29.77 6.23 12.05
N VAL A 522 -28.53 6.55 12.40
CA VAL A 522 -27.36 6.49 11.52
C VAL A 522 -26.40 5.46 12.09
N ASP A 523 -26.03 4.48 11.26
CA ASP A 523 -25.18 3.37 11.65
C ASP A 523 -23.71 3.68 11.29
N TYR A 524 -22.80 3.37 12.21
CA TYR A 524 -21.36 3.45 12.04
C TYR A 524 -20.73 2.12 12.43
N ASP A 525 -20.09 1.45 11.47
CA ASP A 525 -19.58 0.09 11.62
C ASP A 525 -18.04 0.06 11.66
N PHE A 526 -17.49 -0.32 12.81
CA PHE A 526 -16.05 -0.43 13.04
C PHE A 526 -15.63 -1.88 12.81
N ASP A 527 -14.98 -2.09 11.67
CA ASP A 527 -14.36 -3.36 11.34
C ASP A 527 -13.03 -3.47 12.09
N LEU A 528 -13.02 -4.27 13.15
CA LEU A 528 -11.84 -4.47 14.02
C LEU A 528 -10.64 -5.12 13.30
N VAL A 529 -10.72 -5.36 11.98
CA VAL A 529 -9.66 -5.88 11.11
C VAL A 529 -9.10 -4.82 10.15
N ARG A 530 -9.88 -3.81 9.76
CA ARG A 530 -9.51 -2.83 8.72
C ARG A 530 -9.25 -1.44 9.31
N ASN A 531 -8.50 -0.59 8.59
CA ASN A 531 -8.26 0.82 8.93
C ASN A 531 -7.59 1.12 10.28
N GLN A 532 -6.61 0.30 10.70
CA GLN A 532 -5.98 0.45 12.01
C GLN A 532 -4.78 1.41 12.01
N VAL A 533 -4.72 2.26 13.04
CA VAL A 533 -3.47 2.93 13.44
C VAL A 533 -2.98 2.29 14.75
N ILE A 534 -1.77 1.73 14.73
CA ILE A 534 -1.19 1.02 15.87
C ILE A 534 -0.49 2.04 16.79
N SER A 535 -0.99 2.17 18.02
CA SER A 535 -0.28 2.87 19.08
C SER A 535 0.87 2.01 19.62
N SER A 536 1.97 2.65 20.02
CA SER A 536 3.18 2.02 20.60
C SER A 536 2.92 1.15 21.85
N LYS A 537 1.71 1.18 22.42
CA LYS A 537 1.30 0.42 23.62
C LYS A 537 0.44 -0.81 23.33
N GLY A 538 0.32 -1.26 22.07
CA GLY A 538 -0.50 -2.43 21.72
C GLY A 538 -2.01 -2.16 21.70
N VAL A 539 -2.39 -0.88 21.61
CA VAL A 539 -3.77 -0.41 21.45
C VAL A 539 -3.97 -0.07 19.98
N CYS A 540 -5.01 -0.65 19.39
CA CYS A 540 -5.46 -0.39 18.04
C CYS A 540 -6.55 0.69 18.09
N ILE A 541 -6.50 1.59 17.10
CA ILE A 541 -7.45 2.70 16.96
C ILE A 541 -8.15 2.56 15.63
N ASP A 542 -9.48 2.61 15.65
CA ASP A 542 -10.34 2.77 14.47
C ASP A 542 -11.22 4.01 14.65
N ALA A 543 -11.48 4.75 13.57
CA ALA A 543 -12.19 6.02 13.65
C ALA A 543 -13.11 6.23 12.44
N GLN A 544 -14.30 6.75 12.70
CA GLN A 544 -15.28 7.10 11.69
C GLN A 544 -15.77 8.52 11.84
N ALA A 545 -15.92 9.23 10.73
CA ALA A 545 -16.41 10.59 10.72
C ALA A 545 -17.87 10.62 11.18
N LYS A 546 -18.15 11.39 12.23
CA LYS A 546 -19.51 11.65 12.73
C LYS A 546 -20.15 12.73 11.86
N SER A 547 -21.47 12.69 11.70
CA SER A 547 -22.18 13.83 11.11
C SER A 547 -22.19 15.03 12.07
N ASP A 548 -22.30 16.25 11.55
CA ASP A 548 -22.44 17.46 12.37
C ASP A 548 -23.78 17.56 13.11
N ARG A 549 -24.68 16.58 12.94
CA ARG A 549 -25.98 16.55 13.60
C ARG A 549 -25.85 16.18 15.08
N THR A 550 -26.81 16.65 15.87
CA THR A 550 -26.87 16.33 17.29
C THR A 550 -27.20 14.86 17.46
N VAL A 551 -26.53 14.21 18.43
CA VAL A 551 -26.74 12.80 18.74
C VAL A 551 -27.49 12.74 20.07
N SER A 552 -28.74 12.29 20.05
CA SER A 552 -29.59 12.19 21.24
C SER A 552 -29.47 10.85 21.97
N ARG A 553 -29.06 9.80 21.24
CA ARG A 553 -28.95 8.44 21.74
C ARG A 553 -27.89 7.69 20.96
N ILE A 554 -27.07 6.91 21.65
CA ILE A 554 -26.18 5.96 20.98
C ILE A 554 -26.46 4.57 21.51
N THR A 555 -26.75 3.66 20.58
CA THR A 555 -26.73 2.25 20.86
C THR A 555 -25.49 1.65 20.25
N PHE A 556 -24.63 1.05 21.05
CA PHE A 556 -23.46 0.38 20.54
C PHE A 556 -23.50 -1.10 20.88
N ALA A 557 -23.02 -1.92 19.96
CA ALA A 557 -23.08 -3.36 20.07
C ALA A 557 -21.81 -3.98 19.50
N MET A 558 -21.41 -5.09 20.08
CA MET A 558 -20.50 -6.00 19.40
C MET A 558 -21.36 -7.05 18.72
N ALA A 559 -21.35 -7.06 17.40
CA ALA A 559 -21.99 -8.10 16.62
C ALA A 559 -20.95 -9.14 16.24
N SER A 560 -21.36 -10.40 16.27
CA SER A 560 -20.65 -11.48 15.62
C SER A 560 -21.48 -12.02 14.46
N ARG A 561 -20.88 -12.89 13.65
CA ARG A 561 -21.61 -13.66 12.63
C ARG A 561 -22.77 -14.49 13.17
N ARG A 562 -22.74 -14.84 14.45
CA ARG A 562 -23.80 -15.61 15.14
C ARG A 562 -24.87 -14.71 15.76
N GLY A 563 -24.83 -13.41 15.49
CA GLY A 563 -25.71 -12.41 16.04
C GLY A 563 -25.00 -11.48 17.03
N THR A 564 -25.78 -10.61 17.65
CA THR A 564 -25.31 -9.64 18.63
C THR A 564 -24.69 -10.34 19.83
N VAL A 565 -23.38 -10.18 20.02
CA VAL A 565 -22.64 -10.73 21.18
C VAL A 565 -23.08 -10.01 22.44
N TRP A 566 -23.14 -8.69 22.37
CA TRP A 566 -23.73 -7.85 23.40
C TRP A 566 -24.17 -6.52 22.77
N LYS A 567 -25.16 -5.89 23.39
CA LYS A 567 -25.70 -4.60 22.99
C LYS A 567 -25.91 -3.77 24.24
N ARG A 568 -25.50 -2.52 24.18
CA ARG A 568 -25.74 -1.54 25.23
C ARG A 568 -26.30 -0.29 24.60
N GLU A 569 -27.30 0.25 25.24
CA GLU A 569 -27.86 1.54 24.89
C GLU A 569 -27.35 2.53 25.93
N GLU A 570 -26.75 3.61 25.46
CA GLU A 570 -26.45 4.76 26.29
C GLU A 570 -27.24 5.95 25.75
N ILE A 571 -28.08 6.50 26.62
CA ILE A 571 -28.71 7.79 26.34
C ILE A 571 -27.60 8.80 26.54
N ILE A 572 -27.10 9.32 25.42
CA ILE A 572 -26.19 10.44 25.47
C ILE A 572 -27.03 11.68 25.75
N SER A 573 -27.31 11.90 27.03
CA SER A 573 -27.58 13.25 27.50
C SER A 573 -26.23 13.96 27.49
N LEU A 574 -25.81 14.46 26.33
CA LEU A 574 -24.99 15.66 26.41
C LEU A 574 -25.91 16.66 27.10
N PRO A 575 -25.61 17.11 28.31
CA PRO A 575 -26.54 17.94 29.03
C PRO A 575 -26.85 19.16 28.14
N ASP A 576 -28.12 19.30 27.73
CA ASP A 576 -28.58 20.46 26.95
C ASP A 576 -28.31 21.76 27.72
N THR A 577 -28.12 21.62 29.03
CA THR A 577 -27.78 22.61 30.03
C THR A 577 -26.72 22.05 30.96
N PHE A 578 -25.47 22.53 30.86
CA PHE A 578 -24.53 22.31 31.96
C PHE A 578 -25.02 23.12 33.15
N SER A 579 -25.30 22.41 34.26
CA SER A 579 -25.79 23.07 35.47
C SER A 579 -24.77 24.11 35.92
N PRO A 580 -25.17 25.38 36.09
CA PRO A 580 -24.26 26.45 36.39
C PRO A 580 -23.47 26.16 37.67
N GLU A 581 -22.13 26.03 37.57
CA GLU A 581 -21.29 25.99 38.77
C GLU A 581 -21.14 27.42 39.31
N PRO A 582 -21.35 27.66 40.62
CA PRO A 582 -21.13 28.98 41.20
C PRO A 582 -19.65 29.32 41.13
N VAL A 583 -19.32 30.35 40.37
CA VAL A 583 -17.94 30.82 40.23
C VAL A 583 -17.71 31.91 41.28
N SER A 584 -16.61 31.85 42.03
CA SER A 584 -16.29 32.97 42.92
C SER A 584 -15.97 34.22 42.09
N ASN A 585 -16.31 35.42 42.58
CA ASN A 585 -15.97 36.67 41.87
C ASN A 585 -14.48 36.75 41.51
N ARG A 586 -13.61 36.13 42.31
CA ARG A 586 -12.16 36.07 42.08
C ARG A 586 -11.77 35.16 40.92
N ASP A 587 -12.48 34.05 40.72
CA ASP A 587 -12.21 33.12 39.61
C ASP A 587 -12.84 33.61 38.31
N TRP A 588 -13.99 34.29 38.41
CA TRP A 588 -14.62 35.02 37.30
C TRP A 588 -13.68 36.09 36.71
N ASP A 589 -13.08 36.90 37.58
CA ASP A 589 -12.16 37.98 37.21
C ASP A 589 -10.82 37.48 36.60
N ARG A 590 -10.55 36.16 36.65
CA ARG A 590 -9.38 35.55 36.00
C ARG A 590 -9.65 35.08 34.57
N GLY A 591 -10.91 34.85 34.20
CA GLY A 591 -11.31 34.31 32.90
C GLY A 591 -12.00 35.30 31.96
N ILE A 592 -12.50 36.43 32.47
CA ILE A 592 -13.28 37.42 31.70
C ILE A 592 -12.71 38.82 31.91
N ASN A 593 -12.32 39.48 30.81
CA ASN A 593 -11.87 40.86 30.84
C ASN A 593 -13.08 41.80 30.91
N ARG A 594 -13.29 42.44 32.07
CA ARG A 594 -14.39 43.40 32.29
C ARG A 594 -14.41 44.57 31.29
N GLY A 595 -13.31 44.83 30.59
CA GLY A 595 -13.17 45.93 29.63
C GLY A 595 -13.60 45.63 28.18
N SER A 596 -13.60 44.37 27.73
CA SER A 596 -14.08 44.00 26.37
C SER A 596 -15.54 43.58 26.37
N GLY A 597 -16.07 43.11 27.50
CA GLY A 597 -17.49 42.90 27.73
C GLY A 597 -18.08 41.68 27.03
N ASP A 598 -17.59 41.24 25.87
CA ASP A 598 -18.22 40.19 25.03
C ASP A 598 -17.34 38.95 24.81
N GLU A 599 -16.22 38.80 25.52
CA GLU A 599 -15.28 37.69 25.33
C GLU A 599 -15.14 36.81 26.59
N VAL A 600 -15.22 35.49 26.40
CA VAL A 600 -15.00 34.48 27.45
C VAL A 600 -13.83 33.58 27.06
N LEU A 601 -12.84 33.43 27.94
CA LEU A 601 -11.74 32.47 27.74
C LEU A 601 -12.06 31.13 28.39
N LEU A 602 -11.95 30.06 27.60
CA LEU A 602 -12.14 28.69 28.07
C LEU A 602 -10.88 27.85 27.82
N ALA A 603 -10.45 27.05 28.79
CA ALA A 603 -9.32 26.14 28.58
C ALA A 603 -9.62 25.10 27.49
N GLU A 604 -8.61 24.73 26.69
CA GLU A 604 -8.78 23.80 25.56
C GLU A 604 -9.34 22.44 26.00
N SER A 605 -8.92 21.95 27.18
CA SER A 605 -9.41 20.71 27.77
C SER A 605 -10.90 20.75 28.09
N ASP A 606 -11.39 21.90 28.54
CA ASP A 606 -12.81 22.09 28.87
C ASP A 606 -13.63 22.32 27.60
N PHE A 607 -13.06 23.03 26.61
CA PHE A 607 -13.69 23.23 25.30
C PHE A 607 -13.99 21.89 24.59
N GLY A 608 -13.02 20.97 24.56
CA GLY A 608 -13.19 19.63 23.99
C GLY A 608 -14.21 18.77 24.75
N ARG A 609 -14.26 18.89 26.08
CA ARG A 609 -15.24 18.19 26.93
C ARG A 609 -16.67 18.70 26.75
N LEU A 610 -16.82 20.02 26.57
CA LEU A 610 -18.12 20.69 26.53
C LEU A 610 -18.74 20.73 25.13
N LEU A 611 -17.97 20.40 24.07
CA LEU A 611 -18.38 20.35 22.66
C LEU A 611 -19.09 21.65 22.21
N ILE A 612 -18.54 22.80 22.61
CA ILE A 612 -19.14 24.11 22.38
C ILE A 612 -19.09 24.48 20.89
N LYS A 613 -20.21 24.96 20.34
CA LYS A 613 -20.30 25.44 18.95
C LYS A 613 -20.80 26.88 18.88
N LYS A 614 -20.55 27.51 17.73
CA LYS A 614 -21.14 28.81 17.39
C LYS A 614 -22.68 28.69 17.41
N GLY A 615 -23.34 29.64 18.06
CA GLY A 615 -24.80 29.67 18.22
C GLY A 615 -25.32 29.09 19.53
N ASP A 616 -24.51 28.34 20.29
CA ASP A 616 -24.85 27.95 21.66
C ASP A 616 -25.00 29.19 22.53
N GLU A 617 -25.86 29.13 23.55
CA GLU A 617 -26.01 30.19 24.55
C GLU A 617 -25.15 29.89 25.79
N ILE A 618 -24.47 30.90 26.31
CA ILE A 618 -23.78 30.86 27.60
C ILE A 618 -24.66 31.58 28.61
N GLU A 619 -25.00 30.88 29.69
CA GLU A 619 -25.67 31.45 30.87
C GLU A 619 -24.60 31.93 31.85
N ILE A 620 -24.58 33.25 32.04
CA ILE A 620 -23.58 33.97 32.84
C ILE A 620 -24.17 34.40 34.18
N SER A 621 -25.46 34.66 34.19
CA SER A 621 -26.27 34.83 35.40
C SER A 621 -27.66 34.24 35.12
N PRO A 622 -28.47 33.97 36.16
CA PRO A 622 -29.85 33.51 35.97
C PRO A 622 -30.70 34.43 35.08
N SER A 623 -30.30 35.69 34.91
CA SER A 623 -30.96 36.70 34.08
C SER A 623 -30.20 37.06 32.79
N ASP A 624 -28.99 36.53 32.57
CA ASP A 624 -28.16 36.92 31.43
C ASP A 624 -27.65 35.70 30.65
N ARG A 625 -28.22 35.52 29.45
CA ARG A 625 -27.83 34.52 28.46
C ARG A 625 -27.36 35.21 27.19
N ARG A 626 -26.29 34.69 26.60
CA ARG A 626 -25.65 35.28 25.40
C ARG A 626 -25.29 34.21 24.40
N SER A 627 -25.53 34.45 23.12
CA SER A 627 -25.19 33.49 22.07
C SER A 627 -23.71 33.63 21.68
N ILE A 628 -23.04 32.52 21.40
CA ILE A 628 -21.66 32.52 20.91
C ILE A 628 -21.67 32.92 19.43
N ALA A 629 -21.16 34.11 19.13
CA ALA A 629 -21.02 34.68 17.79
C ALA A 629 -19.80 34.13 17.02
N SER A 630 -18.67 33.90 17.70
CA SER A 630 -17.48 33.24 17.12
C SER A 630 -16.63 32.55 18.18
N ILE A 631 -15.76 31.64 17.73
CA ILE A 631 -14.81 30.88 18.56
C ILE A 631 -13.44 31.03 17.93
N GLU A 632 -12.47 31.55 18.67
CA GLU A 632 -11.12 31.85 18.19
C GLU A 632 -10.06 31.10 19.02
N PRO A 633 -8.98 30.57 18.41
CA PRO A 633 -7.86 29.98 19.15
C PRO A 633 -7.08 31.03 19.96
N ALA A 634 -6.70 30.72 21.20
CA ALA A 634 -5.86 31.57 22.04
C ALA A 634 -4.92 30.75 22.95
N GLY A 635 -3.83 30.24 22.38
CA GLY A 635 -2.83 29.47 23.14
C GLY A 635 -3.37 28.14 23.65
N ALA A 636 -3.36 27.93 24.97
CA ALA A 636 -3.94 26.76 25.64
C ALA A 636 -5.46 26.93 25.93
N SER A 637 -6.09 27.91 25.29
CA SER A 637 -7.48 28.30 25.52
C SER A 637 -8.18 28.67 24.20
N ARG A 638 -9.51 28.74 24.24
CA ARG A 638 -10.38 29.30 23.19
C ARG A 638 -11.03 30.58 23.71
N VAL A 639 -11.13 31.59 22.85
CA VAL A 639 -11.92 32.79 23.09
C VAL A 639 -13.29 32.58 22.45
N LEU A 640 -14.33 32.64 23.27
CA LEU A 640 -15.73 32.62 22.85
C LEU A 640 -16.20 34.08 22.80
N ARG A 641 -16.48 34.60 21.59
CA ARG A 641 -17.08 35.92 21.42
C ARG A 641 -18.59 35.81 21.45
N LEU A 642 -19.23 36.63 22.25
CA LEU A 642 -20.66 36.65 22.49
C LEU A 642 -21.35 37.69 21.59
N ASP A 643 -22.66 37.57 21.46
CA ASP A 643 -23.51 38.49 20.69
C ASP A 643 -23.76 39.85 21.36
N GLY A 644 -23.16 40.10 22.53
CA GLY A 644 -23.18 41.38 23.21
C GLY A 644 -22.43 41.37 24.54
N PRO A 645 -22.29 42.54 25.19
CA PRO A 645 -21.59 42.65 26.45
C PRO A 645 -22.30 41.90 27.58
N ILE A 646 -21.49 41.42 28.52
CA ILE A 646 -21.86 40.68 29.72
C ILE A 646 -22.20 41.69 30.81
N HIS A 647 -23.41 41.58 31.37
CA HIS A 647 -23.87 42.46 32.45
C HIS A 647 -24.24 41.62 33.67
N LEU A 648 -23.34 41.60 34.66
CA LEU A 648 -23.67 41.05 35.97
C LEU A 648 -24.48 42.09 36.75
N ALA A 649 -25.70 41.73 37.15
CA ALA A 649 -26.51 42.55 38.04
C ALA A 649 -25.86 42.61 39.45
N ASP A 650 -25.82 43.80 40.05
CA ASP A 650 -25.25 43.99 41.38
C ASP A 650 -25.89 43.06 42.42
N GLY A 651 -25.06 42.27 43.09
CA GLY A 651 -25.51 41.33 44.14
C GLY A 651 -25.91 39.93 43.66
N VAL A 652 -25.81 39.62 42.36
CA VAL A 652 -26.05 38.27 41.82
C VAL A 652 -24.73 37.54 41.64
N ALA A 653 -24.62 36.32 42.17
CA ALA A 653 -23.43 35.49 41.97
C ALA A 653 -23.31 35.08 40.49
N PRO A 654 -22.13 35.23 39.87
CA PRO A 654 -21.92 34.78 38.50
C PRO A 654 -22.02 33.25 38.46
N VAL A 655 -22.61 32.77 37.39
CA VAL A 655 -22.65 31.35 37.09
C VAL A 655 -22.11 31.10 35.69
N PHE A 656 -21.62 29.90 35.43
CA PHE A 656 -21.23 29.53 34.07
C PHE A 656 -21.98 28.26 33.67
N GLY A 657 -23.03 28.44 32.86
CA GLY A 657 -23.79 27.38 32.23
C GLY A 657 -23.70 27.50 30.70
N ILE A 658 -23.85 26.40 30.00
CA ILE A 658 -23.97 26.39 28.53
C ILE A 658 -25.30 25.76 28.19
N VAL A 659 -26.13 26.49 27.45
CA VAL A 659 -27.42 26.07 26.90
C VAL A 659 -27.24 25.87 25.39
N ARG A 660 -27.37 24.64 24.93
CA ARG A 660 -27.17 24.35 23.50
C ARG A 660 -28.39 24.74 22.67
N LYS A 661 -28.15 25.31 21.49
CA LYS A 661 -29.20 25.63 20.50
C LYS A 661 -29.15 24.73 19.28
#